data_AF-A0A535LUB5-F1
#
_entry.id   AF-A0A535LUB5-F1
#
_cell.length_a   1.000
_cell.length_b   1.000
_cell.length_c   1.000
_cell.angle_alpha   90.00
_cell.angle_beta   90.00
_cell.angle_gamma   90.00
#
_symmetry.space_group_name_H-M   'P 1'
#
loop_
_entity.id
_entity.type
_entity.pdbx_description
1 polymer ?
#
loop_
_entity_poly.entity_id
_entity_poly.type
_entity_poly.pdbx_seq_one_letter_code
_entity_poly.pdbx_strand_id
1 'polypeptide(L)'
;MLQPLQAPSRVPSGELRTSPGTLSSPSEVGLGARGRGLGCVILCGGLGTRLQSVLTGRPKSMAEIAGRPFLEWLLLALSRQGVTRVTLATGHLGDQLHDHLGTGAELGVRLTYSQEDTPLGTGGALRLALEQTPGDRILVLNGDTYCRLDLDRLLTAHVDSRARATLQLAFVDDTSRYGTVQVTDSGLVTAFVEKRGGAPGWVSAGICLLERSVLTDLTPGTAFSIEADLLPRLAGDGLRALAGSGPFVDIGTPDSFAGAAGALGEELAALATPAPAPSTALVRRRLGDSVALKQQVMAHCAGSVVDAAELIASAYAAGGKLLLCGNGGSAGDCQHMAAELMSRLRSDVERRALPAIALTTDTSFLTAFANDYGYEDVRRPAHRCRDRRPQWRRWLDGGHRRRGRRDPQQEHPARAGVHALDRAHPLRARRGRPLRRPRPGRCPRRPRRCRLMLDDFTPELFGQIDSDVVIRSRAPLRISFCGGGTDLMPYAAERGGLVLSATVKRYAYTTLRLLQEPEIRVRSLDYDTSHRYTLDEPLIYDGKFDLVKACLRRLRVGPDATRRGLDLYLETDAPPGSGLGASSALVVSMIGAFQAWRRLSLSRYDIAHLAYLLERKDVGIAGGMQDQYAAAFGGFNLIEFNGERDVIVNPLRVDAPIVHELEYCSLLVFTGATRLSSRIIDTQVRGYEAGDPAVVDAFEHMKALAVDAKAALLRGKVLELGEILDEQWQHKKSTSSAISNPHIDRLYGEARAAGAVGGKMNGAGG
;
A
#
# COMPACT_ATOMS: atom_id res chain seq x y z
N MET A 1 -60.91 -0.74 57.51
CA MET A 1 -60.24 0.21 56.59
C MET A 1 -59.03 -0.53 56.02
N LEU A 2 -58.87 -0.76 54.72
CA LEU A 2 -59.62 -0.29 53.55
C LEU A 2 -60.07 -1.47 52.66
N GLN A 3 -61.11 -1.25 51.84
CA GLN A 3 -61.53 -2.13 50.75
C GLN A 3 -60.91 -1.66 49.40
N PRO A 4 -61.00 -2.44 48.31
CA PRO A 4 -60.00 -2.43 47.24
C PRO A 4 -60.25 -1.40 46.13
N LEU A 5 -59.21 -1.14 45.34
CA LEU A 5 -59.30 -0.49 44.03
C LEU A 5 -59.08 -1.50 42.90
N GLN A 6 -59.84 -1.32 41.82
CA GLN A 6 -59.96 -2.25 40.70
C GLN A 6 -58.74 -2.19 39.77
N ALA A 7 -58.54 -3.28 39.01
CA ALA A 7 -57.53 -3.34 37.95
C ALA A 7 -57.95 -2.54 36.70
N PRO A 8 -56.98 -2.00 35.96
CA PRO A 8 -57.11 -1.83 34.52
C PRO A 8 -56.27 -2.87 33.77
N SER A 9 -56.90 -3.50 32.79
CA SER A 9 -56.27 -4.39 31.80
C SER A 9 -55.25 -3.65 30.90
N ARG A 10 -54.08 -4.25 30.67
CA ARG A 10 -53.42 -4.36 29.34
C ARG A 10 -52.11 -5.16 29.45
N VAL A 11 -51.97 -6.17 28.61
CA VAL A 11 -50.69 -6.86 28.35
C VAL A 11 -49.86 -5.95 27.42
N PRO A 12 -48.60 -5.63 27.73
CA PRO A 12 -47.75 -4.88 26.82
C PRO A 12 -47.21 -5.80 25.72
N SER A 13 -47.64 -5.57 24.48
CA SER A 13 -47.05 -6.13 23.27
C SER A 13 -45.68 -5.50 23.03
N GLY A 14 -44.61 -6.24 23.28
CA GLY A 14 -43.23 -5.81 23.02
C GLY A 14 -42.90 -5.83 21.53
N GLU A 15 -43.16 -4.74 20.82
CA GLU A 15 -42.69 -4.56 19.45
C GLU A 15 -41.19 -4.24 19.43
N LEU A 16 -40.40 -5.09 18.79
CA LEU A 16 -39.03 -4.75 18.40
C LEU A 16 -39.10 -3.57 17.42
N ARG A 17 -38.47 -2.43 17.75
CA ARG A 17 -38.58 -1.18 16.96
C ARG A 17 -38.28 -1.37 15.47
N THR A 18 -39.33 -1.38 14.66
CA THR A 18 -39.28 -1.29 13.19
C THR A 18 -39.25 0.18 12.76
N SER A 19 -38.10 0.83 12.89
CA SER A 19 -37.90 2.17 12.32
C SER A 19 -38.14 2.14 10.80
N PRO A 20 -39.01 2.99 10.22
CA PRO A 20 -39.25 3.01 8.79
C PRO A 20 -38.05 3.64 8.07
N GLY A 21 -37.10 2.79 7.67
CA GLY A 21 -35.99 3.17 6.82
C GLY A 21 -36.48 3.43 5.40
N THR A 22 -36.33 4.67 4.91
CA THR A 22 -36.55 5.02 3.51
C THR A 22 -35.71 4.13 2.59
N LEU A 23 -36.36 3.60 1.54
CA LEU A 23 -35.82 2.72 0.50
C LEU A 23 -34.38 3.07 0.09
N SER A 24 -33.40 2.31 0.59
CA SER A 24 -32.04 2.27 0.05
C SER A 24 -32.01 1.33 -1.16
N SER A 25 -31.71 1.88 -2.33
CA SER A 25 -31.54 1.11 -3.58
C SER A 25 -30.40 0.09 -3.49
N PRO A 26 -30.42 -0.99 -4.30
CA PRO A 26 -29.45 -2.09 -4.20
C PRO A 26 -27.99 -1.62 -4.16
N SER A 27 -27.23 -2.14 -3.20
CA SER A 27 -25.78 -2.03 -3.14
C SER A 27 -25.13 -2.83 -4.27
N GLU A 28 -24.00 -2.33 -4.79
CA GLU A 28 -22.98 -3.04 -5.58
C GLU A 28 -21.78 -2.06 -5.80
N VAL A 29 -20.49 -2.43 -5.71
CA VAL A 29 -19.84 -3.60 -5.08
C VAL A 29 -18.66 -3.10 -4.25
N GLY A 30 -18.49 -3.67 -3.05
CA GLY A 30 -17.30 -3.50 -2.22
C GLY A 30 -17.63 -3.52 -0.74
N LEU A 31 -17.45 -4.67 -0.09
CA LEU A 31 -17.52 -4.80 1.36
C LEU A 31 -16.64 -3.73 2.02
N GLY A 32 -17.24 -2.91 2.88
CA GLY A 32 -16.55 -1.82 3.59
C GLY A 32 -15.45 -2.35 4.52
N ALA A 33 -14.78 -1.46 5.25
CA ALA A 33 -13.71 -1.86 6.18
C ALA A 33 -14.15 -2.96 7.17
N ARG A 34 -15.42 -2.95 7.59
CA ARG A 34 -16.06 -3.95 8.48
C ARG A 34 -16.21 -5.35 7.85
N GLY A 35 -16.28 -5.44 6.52
CA GLY A 35 -16.45 -6.70 5.77
C GLY A 35 -15.16 -7.26 5.16
N ARG A 36 -14.00 -6.63 5.40
CA ARG A 36 -12.70 -7.24 5.05
C ARG A 36 -12.51 -8.50 5.91
N GLY A 37 -12.27 -9.64 5.26
CA GLY A 37 -12.15 -10.94 5.95
C GLY A 37 -13.49 -11.62 6.25
N LEU A 38 -14.57 -11.29 5.53
CA LEU A 38 -15.80 -12.07 5.56
C LEU A 38 -15.66 -13.33 4.68
N GLY A 39 -15.88 -14.51 5.28
CA GLY A 39 -16.19 -15.76 4.58
C GLY A 39 -17.70 -15.97 4.52
N CYS A 40 -18.18 -16.69 3.50
CA CYS A 40 -19.60 -17.02 3.33
C CYS A 40 -19.77 -18.52 3.07
N VAL A 41 -20.69 -19.17 3.78
CA VAL A 41 -21.04 -20.58 3.63
C VAL A 41 -22.54 -20.71 3.39
N ILE A 42 -22.96 -21.55 2.44
CA ILE A 42 -24.36 -21.95 2.26
C ILE A 42 -24.49 -23.45 2.53
N LEU A 43 -25.45 -23.83 3.37
CA LEU A 43 -25.70 -25.20 3.78
C LEU A 43 -26.67 -25.88 2.80
N CYS A 44 -26.16 -26.81 1.99
CA CYS A 44 -26.88 -27.45 0.89
C CYS A 44 -27.11 -28.97 1.09
N GLY A 45 -26.63 -29.59 2.17
CA GLY A 45 -26.66 -31.05 2.38
C GLY A 45 -28.01 -31.69 2.76
N GLY A 46 -29.12 -30.95 2.74
CA GLY A 46 -30.42 -31.47 3.17
C GLY A 46 -31.04 -32.49 2.20
N LEU A 47 -31.31 -33.71 2.69
CA LEU A 47 -31.88 -34.84 1.92
C LEU A 47 -33.29 -34.61 1.31
N GLY A 48 -33.92 -33.46 1.56
CA GLY A 48 -35.17 -33.05 0.87
C GLY A 48 -36.39 -33.94 1.09
N THR A 49 -36.37 -34.86 2.07
CA THR A 49 -37.31 -36.00 2.18
C THR A 49 -38.81 -35.64 2.15
N ARG A 50 -39.19 -34.46 2.66
CA ARG A 50 -40.58 -33.97 2.66
C ARG A 50 -41.07 -33.41 1.32
N LEU A 51 -40.16 -33.20 0.36
CA LEU A 51 -40.44 -32.62 -0.95
C LEU A 51 -40.20 -33.60 -2.10
N GLN A 52 -39.75 -34.82 -1.81
CA GLN A 52 -39.50 -35.87 -2.81
C GLN A 52 -40.74 -36.25 -3.65
N SER A 53 -41.96 -35.97 -3.15
CA SER A 53 -43.21 -36.15 -3.90
C SER A 53 -43.44 -35.10 -5.01
N VAL A 54 -42.71 -33.99 -4.98
CA VAL A 54 -42.80 -32.88 -5.95
C VAL A 54 -41.48 -32.68 -6.71
N LEU A 55 -40.35 -33.03 -6.08
CA LEU A 55 -39.01 -32.81 -6.59
C LEU A 55 -38.22 -34.13 -6.66
N THR A 56 -38.40 -34.87 -7.74
CA THR A 56 -37.77 -36.18 -7.95
C THR A 56 -36.33 -36.03 -8.45
N GLY A 57 -35.36 -36.60 -7.74
CA GLY A 57 -33.99 -36.80 -8.25
C GLY A 57 -33.05 -35.58 -8.27
N ARG A 58 -33.45 -34.44 -7.71
CA ARG A 58 -32.64 -33.21 -7.59
C ARG A 58 -32.47 -32.75 -6.13
N PRO A 59 -31.39 -32.03 -5.77
CA PRO A 59 -31.25 -31.36 -4.47
C PRO A 59 -32.38 -30.35 -4.20
N LYS A 60 -32.82 -30.23 -2.94
CA LYS A 60 -33.83 -29.23 -2.51
C LYS A 60 -33.44 -27.79 -2.89
N SER A 61 -32.15 -27.46 -2.79
CA SER A 61 -31.58 -26.17 -3.17
C SER A 61 -31.60 -25.89 -4.69
N MET A 62 -31.82 -26.91 -5.52
CA MET A 62 -32.02 -26.78 -6.98
C MET A 62 -33.49 -26.73 -7.40
N ALA A 63 -34.43 -26.61 -6.45
CA ALA A 63 -35.85 -26.46 -6.77
C ALA A 63 -36.08 -25.17 -7.58
N GLU A 64 -36.75 -25.29 -8.72
CA GLU A 64 -36.95 -24.16 -9.64
C GLU A 64 -38.08 -23.24 -9.15
N ILE A 65 -37.76 -21.96 -8.95
CA ILE A 65 -38.70 -20.91 -8.55
C ILE A 65 -38.59 -19.77 -9.55
N ALA A 66 -39.72 -19.40 -10.16
CA ALA A 66 -39.78 -18.43 -11.25
C ALA A 66 -38.80 -18.72 -12.41
N GLY A 67 -38.64 -20.01 -12.78
CA GLY A 67 -37.79 -20.45 -13.90
C GLY A 67 -36.29 -20.51 -13.61
N ARG A 68 -35.87 -20.41 -12.35
CA ARG A 68 -34.46 -20.47 -11.93
C ARG A 68 -34.30 -21.31 -10.64
N PRO A 69 -33.25 -22.13 -10.50
CA PRO A 69 -32.94 -22.84 -9.25
C PRO A 69 -32.83 -21.91 -8.04
N PHE A 70 -33.42 -22.32 -6.91
CA PHE A 70 -33.48 -21.52 -5.68
C PHE A 70 -32.12 -21.01 -5.20
N LEU A 71 -31.07 -21.85 -5.27
CA LEU A 71 -29.72 -21.47 -4.87
C LEU A 71 -29.12 -20.35 -5.74
N GLU A 72 -29.48 -20.23 -7.02
CA GLU A 72 -29.03 -19.10 -7.84
C GLU A 72 -29.59 -17.77 -7.32
N TRP A 73 -30.84 -17.76 -6.83
CA TRP A 73 -31.43 -16.56 -6.24
C TRP A 73 -30.71 -16.13 -4.96
N LEU A 74 -30.31 -17.08 -4.11
CA LEU A 74 -29.47 -16.81 -2.93
C LEU A 74 -28.08 -16.26 -3.34
N LEU A 75 -27.44 -16.86 -4.34
CA LEU A 75 -26.12 -16.42 -4.83
C LEU A 75 -26.17 -15.03 -5.46
N LEU A 76 -27.21 -14.71 -6.24
CA LEU A 76 -27.43 -13.37 -6.79
C LEU A 76 -27.67 -12.32 -5.69
N ALA A 77 -28.46 -12.66 -4.66
CA ALA A 77 -28.70 -11.78 -3.51
C ALA A 77 -27.43 -11.49 -2.70
N LEU A 78 -26.49 -12.45 -2.63
CA LEU A 78 -25.18 -12.30 -2.01
C LEU A 78 -24.19 -11.51 -2.89
N SER A 79 -24.13 -11.81 -4.19
CA SER A 79 -23.24 -11.13 -5.16
C SER A 79 -23.47 -9.63 -5.15
N ARG A 80 -24.75 -9.21 -5.21
CA ARG A 80 -25.15 -7.80 -5.15
C ARG A 80 -24.64 -7.10 -3.89
N GLN A 81 -24.70 -7.79 -2.76
CA GLN A 81 -24.19 -7.26 -1.49
C GLN A 81 -22.65 -7.29 -1.39
N GLY A 82 -21.96 -7.62 -2.47
CA GLY A 82 -20.51 -7.59 -2.61
C GLY A 82 -19.81 -8.84 -2.08
N VAL A 83 -20.54 -9.93 -1.83
CA VAL A 83 -19.97 -11.23 -1.47
C VAL A 83 -19.44 -11.89 -2.74
N THR A 84 -18.12 -12.01 -2.85
CA THR A 84 -17.44 -12.50 -4.06
C THR A 84 -16.91 -13.94 -3.93
N ARG A 85 -17.02 -14.55 -2.75
CA ARG A 85 -16.59 -15.92 -2.47
C ARG A 85 -17.61 -16.60 -1.58
N VAL A 86 -18.07 -17.77 -1.99
CA VAL A 86 -19.07 -18.56 -1.26
C VAL A 86 -18.66 -20.03 -1.28
N THR A 87 -18.60 -20.66 -0.12
CA THR A 87 -18.41 -22.10 0.01
C THR A 87 -19.76 -22.77 0.14
N LEU A 88 -20.07 -23.74 -0.72
CA LEU A 88 -21.27 -24.56 -0.63
C LEU A 88 -20.92 -25.81 0.19
N ALA A 89 -21.57 -26.00 1.34
CA ALA A 89 -21.45 -27.23 2.12
C ALA A 89 -22.45 -28.25 1.58
N THR A 90 -21.97 -29.19 0.76
CA THR A 90 -22.79 -30.10 -0.04
C THR A 90 -22.80 -31.50 0.57
N GLY A 91 -23.97 -32.15 0.51
CA GLY A 91 -24.17 -33.53 0.97
C GLY A 91 -24.56 -34.43 -0.19
N HIS A 92 -25.50 -35.34 0.02
CA HIS A 92 -25.98 -36.22 -1.05
C HIS A 92 -26.47 -35.43 -2.28
N LEU A 93 -26.07 -35.85 -3.48
CA LEU A 93 -26.25 -35.16 -4.78
C LEU A 93 -25.46 -33.84 -4.98
N GLY A 94 -24.35 -33.64 -4.25
CA GLY A 94 -23.46 -32.49 -4.41
C GLY A 94 -22.90 -32.31 -5.83
N ASP A 95 -22.66 -33.39 -6.57
CA ASP A 95 -22.16 -33.35 -7.95
C ASP A 95 -23.11 -32.58 -8.88
N GLN A 96 -24.43 -32.72 -8.71
CA GLN A 96 -25.42 -31.98 -9.52
C GLN A 96 -25.34 -30.45 -9.30
N LEU A 97 -24.96 -30.02 -8.09
CA LEU A 97 -24.72 -28.60 -7.80
C LEU A 97 -23.45 -28.11 -8.49
N HIS A 98 -22.41 -28.94 -8.52
CA HIS A 98 -21.15 -28.63 -9.20
C HIS A 98 -21.32 -28.54 -10.72
N ASP A 99 -21.99 -29.53 -11.33
CA ASP A 99 -22.25 -29.59 -12.77
C ASP A 99 -23.10 -28.40 -13.26
N HIS A 100 -24.08 -27.96 -12.46
CA HIS A 100 -24.97 -26.85 -12.83
C HIS A 100 -24.35 -25.47 -12.57
N LEU A 101 -23.70 -25.25 -11.43
CA LEU A 101 -23.21 -23.92 -11.04
C LEU A 101 -21.74 -23.67 -11.41
N GLY A 102 -20.96 -24.72 -11.67
CA GLY A 102 -19.55 -24.63 -12.07
C GLY A 102 -18.73 -23.77 -11.11
N THR A 103 -18.09 -22.72 -11.63
CA THR A 103 -17.31 -21.77 -10.81
C THR A 103 -18.15 -20.67 -10.15
N GLY A 104 -19.42 -20.52 -10.53
CA GLY A 104 -20.32 -19.43 -10.14
C GLY A 104 -20.05 -18.07 -10.80
N ALA A 105 -19.11 -18.00 -11.76
CA ALA A 105 -18.69 -16.73 -12.36
C ALA A 105 -19.85 -15.97 -13.04
N GLU A 106 -20.81 -16.66 -13.66
CA GLU A 106 -22.00 -16.06 -14.28
C GLU A 106 -22.95 -15.42 -13.25
N LEU A 107 -22.88 -15.84 -11.99
CA LEU A 107 -23.66 -15.31 -10.86
C LEU A 107 -22.88 -14.24 -10.07
N GLY A 108 -21.72 -13.80 -10.57
CA GLY A 108 -20.89 -12.77 -9.93
C GLY A 108 -20.10 -13.23 -8.70
N VAL A 109 -20.05 -14.54 -8.44
CA VAL A 109 -19.37 -15.14 -7.28
C VAL A 109 -18.28 -16.12 -7.69
N ARG A 110 -17.39 -16.46 -6.76
CA ARG A 110 -16.51 -17.64 -6.86
C ARG A 110 -16.99 -18.71 -5.89
N LEU A 111 -17.41 -19.85 -6.42
CA LEU A 111 -17.85 -21.00 -5.64
C LEU A 111 -16.68 -21.89 -5.22
N THR A 112 -16.87 -22.60 -4.13
CA THR A 112 -15.99 -23.67 -3.61
C THR A 112 -16.90 -24.72 -2.97
N TYR A 113 -16.64 -26.00 -3.20
CA TYR A 113 -17.54 -27.08 -2.82
C TYR A 113 -16.92 -27.91 -1.70
N SER A 114 -17.55 -27.88 -0.53
CA SER A 114 -17.15 -28.66 0.64
C SER A 114 -18.12 -29.83 0.77
N GLN A 115 -17.76 -30.95 0.14
CA GLN A 115 -18.55 -32.18 0.14
C GLN A 115 -18.36 -32.97 1.44
N GLU A 116 -19.44 -33.38 2.09
CA GLU A 116 -19.40 -34.37 3.18
C GLU A 116 -19.58 -35.81 2.63
N ASP A 117 -18.75 -36.74 3.12
CA ASP A 117 -18.85 -38.18 2.78
C ASP A 117 -19.96 -38.90 3.58
N THR A 118 -20.27 -38.38 4.77
CA THR A 118 -21.32 -38.88 5.66
C THR A 118 -22.09 -37.69 6.25
N PRO A 119 -23.38 -37.81 6.61
CA PRO A 119 -24.14 -36.68 7.13
C PRO A 119 -23.62 -36.16 8.48
N LEU A 120 -22.98 -34.98 8.49
CA LEU A 120 -22.42 -34.33 9.69
C LEU A 120 -23.39 -33.30 10.32
N GLY A 121 -24.58 -33.11 9.75
CA GLY A 121 -25.54 -32.10 10.20
C GLY A 121 -25.09 -30.66 9.90
N THR A 122 -25.94 -29.67 10.20
CA THR A 122 -25.69 -28.26 9.81
C THR A 122 -24.39 -27.70 10.40
N GLY A 123 -24.04 -28.10 11.62
CA GLY A 123 -22.84 -27.65 12.32
C GLY A 123 -21.57 -28.37 11.89
N GLY A 124 -21.64 -29.69 11.71
CA GLY A 124 -20.50 -30.47 11.24
C GLY A 124 -20.13 -30.16 9.78
N ALA A 125 -21.12 -29.98 8.90
CA ALA A 125 -20.93 -29.54 7.52
C ALA A 125 -20.33 -28.12 7.44
N LEU A 126 -20.78 -27.20 8.30
CA LEU A 126 -20.13 -25.89 8.46
C LEU A 126 -18.67 -26.05 8.89
N ARG A 127 -18.39 -26.87 9.91
CA ARG A 127 -17.03 -27.07 10.45
C ARG A 127 -16.06 -27.66 9.42
N LEU A 128 -16.54 -28.50 8.51
CA LEU A 128 -15.78 -28.98 7.35
C LEU A 128 -15.51 -27.86 6.34
N ALA A 129 -16.55 -27.09 5.97
CA ALA A 129 -16.45 -25.98 5.02
C ALA A 129 -15.48 -24.86 5.46
N LEU A 130 -15.23 -24.70 6.78
CA LEU A 130 -14.29 -23.71 7.30
C LEU A 130 -12.82 -23.91 6.91
N GLU A 131 -12.44 -25.11 6.47
CA GLU A 131 -11.07 -25.41 6.00
C GLU A 131 -10.80 -24.78 4.64
N GLN A 132 -11.86 -24.63 3.83
CA GLN A 132 -11.82 -24.06 2.48
C GLN A 132 -12.34 -22.60 2.44
N THR A 133 -13.05 -22.17 3.49
CA THR A 133 -13.61 -20.82 3.62
C THR A 133 -12.61 -19.92 4.34
N PRO A 134 -12.01 -18.88 3.71
CA PRO A 134 -11.14 -17.92 4.40
C PRO A 134 -11.95 -16.83 5.13
N GLY A 135 -11.33 -16.18 6.11
CA GLY A 135 -11.88 -15.00 6.81
C GLY A 135 -12.22 -15.23 8.28
N ASP A 136 -12.16 -14.18 9.10
CA ASP A 136 -12.36 -14.25 10.55
C ASP A 136 -13.84 -14.24 10.93
N ARG A 137 -14.70 -13.66 10.10
CA ARG A 137 -16.17 -13.71 10.25
C ARG A 137 -16.78 -14.60 9.20
N ILE A 138 -17.72 -15.43 9.59
CA ILE A 138 -18.37 -16.44 8.74
C ILE A 138 -19.86 -16.13 8.69
N LEU A 139 -20.33 -15.65 7.54
CA LEU A 139 -21.74 -15.59 7.21
C LEU A 139 -22.19 -17.00 6.80
N VAL A 140 -23.26 -17.50 7.40
CA VAL A 140 -23.84 -18.82 7.12
C VAL A 140 -25.30 -18.63 6.74
N LEU A 141 -25.71 -19.24 5.62
CA LEU A 141 -27.09 -19.26 5.14
C LEU A 141 -27.57 -20.71 4.94
N ASN A 142 -28.84 -20.96 5.20
CA ASN A 142 -29.49 -22.22 4.84
C ASN A 142 -29.85 -22.19 3.35
N GLY A 143 -29.43 -23.20 2.58
CA GLY A 143 -29.63 -23.27 1.13
C GLY A 143 -31.07 -23.58 0.68
N ASP A 144 -32.02 -23.52 1.61
CA ASP A 144 -33.43 -23.88 1.44
C ASP A 144 -34.40 -22.86 2.06
N THR A 145 -33.86 -21.74 2.56
CA THR A 145 -34.58 -20.70 3.27
C THR A 145 -34.18 -19.34 2.69
N TYR A 146 -35.16 -18.55 2.26
CA TYR A 146 -34.95 -17.17 1.82
C TYR A 146 -35.50 -16.21 2.86
N CYS A 147 -34.66 -15.26 3.26
CA CYS A 147 -35.08 -14.04 3.95
C CYS A 147 -34.24 -12.89 3.40
N ARG A 148 -34.83 -11.70 3.20
CA ARG A 148 -34.08 -10.55 2.68
C ARG A 148 -32.92 -10.21 3.63
N LEU A 149 -31.70 -10.41 3.16
CA LEU A 149 -30.47 -10.07 3.87
C LEU A 149 -30.13 -8.59 3.62
N ASP A 150 -29.87 -7.85 4.69
CA ASP A 150 -29.10 -6.59 4.67
C ASP A 150 -27.77 -6.84 5.38
N LEU A 151 -26.74 -7.13 4.59
CA LEU A 151 -25.42 -7.52 5.07
C LEU A 151 -24.67 -6.38 5.78
N ASP A 152 -24.89 -5.12 5.37
CA ASP A 152 -24.23 -3.96 6.00
C ASP A 152 -24.83 -3.70 7.39
N ARG A 153 -26.16 -3.85 7.52
CA ARG A 153 -26.87 -3.79 8.81
C ARG A 153 -26.53 -4.97 9.71
N LEU A 154 -26.41 -6.20 9.18
CA LEU A 154 -26.00 -7.39 9.94
C LEU A 154 -24.56 -7.27 10.46
N LEU A 155 -23.61 -6.90 9.60
CA LEU A 155 -22.21 -6.65 9.98
C LEU A 155 -22.09 -5.53 11.02
N THR A 156 -22.86 -4.45 10.85
CA THR A 156 -22.89 -3.31 11.78
C THR A 156 -23.41 -3.72 13.15
N ALA A 157 -24.58 -4.36 13.22
CA ALA A 157 -25.15 -4.85 14.48
C ALA A 157 -24.20 -5.83 15.20
N HIS A 158 -23.54 -6.73 14.46
CA HIS A 158 -22.60 -7.70 15.00
C HIS A 158 -21.33 -7.03 15.58
N VAL A 159 -20.68 -6.16 14.82
CA VAL A 159 -19.44 -5.48 15.22
C VAL A 159 -19.69 -4.51 16.38
N ASP A 160 -20.74 -3.70 16.32
CA ASP A 160 -21.01 -2.66 17.32
C ASP A 160 -21.46 -3.27 18.66
N SER A 161 -22.11 -4.45 18.65
CA SER A 161 -22.47 -5.19 19.86
C SER A 161 -21.38 -6.13 20.39
N ARG A 162 -20.27 -6.31 19.63
CA ARG A 162 -19.20 -7.29 19.91
C ARG A 162 -19.72 -8.70 20.15
N ALA A 163 -20.75 -9.10 19.40
CA ALA A 163 -21.37 -10.41 19.54
C ALA A 163 -20.44 -11.52 19.07
N ARG A 164 -20.48 -12.69 19.73
CA ARG A 164 -19.84 -13.93 19.26
C ARG A 164 -20.59 -14.48 18.04
N ALA A 165 -21.90 -14.28 18.04
CA ALA A 165 -22.81 -14.68 16.97
C ALA A 165 -23.95 -13.67 16.82
N THR A 166 -24.41 -13.43 15.59
CA THR A 166 -25.61 -12.63 15.32
C THR A 166 -26.55 -13.38 14.38
N LEU A 167 -27.76 -13.66 14.85
CA LEU A 167 -28.79 -14.42 14.15
C LEU A 167 -29.82 -13.46 13.53
N GLN A 168 -30.15 -13.63 12.25
CA GLN A 168 -31.29 -12.94 11.67
C GLN A 168 -32.57 -13.69 12.02
N LEU A 169 -33.61 -12.96 12.41
CA LEU A 169 -34.93 -13.50 12.75
C LEU A 169 -36.00 -13.06 11.76
N ALA A 170 -36.95 -13.94 11.50
CA ALA A 170 -38.20 -13.62 10.82
C ALA A 170 -39.35 -13.67 11.83
N PHE A 171 -40.38 -12.83 11.65
CA PHE A 171 -41.64 -12.97 12.37
C PHE A 171 -42.61 -13.76 11.49
N VAL A 172 -43.29 -14.75 12.07
CA VAL A 172 -44.29 -15.57 11.37
C VAL A 172 -45.56 -15.68 12.22
N ASP A 173 -46.73 -15.71 11.58
CA ASP A 173 -48.02 -15.81 12.26
C ASP A 173 -48.32 -17.21 12.82
N ASP A 174 -47.69 -18.24 12.26
CA ASP A 174 -47.79 -19.63 12.72
C ASP A 174 -46.40 -20.24 12.95
N THR A 175 -46.04 -20.42 14.22
CA THR A 175 -44.80 -21.09 14.63
C THR A 175 -44.89 -22.61 14.70
N SER A 176 -46.00 -23.25 14.31
CA SER A 176 -46.20 -24.71 14.40
C SER A 176 -45.08 -25.53 13.77
N ARG A 177 -44.48 -25.00 12.69
CA ARG A 177 -43.38 -25.59 11.93
C ARG A 177 -41.97 -25.31 12.50
N TYR A 178 -41.81 -24.34 13.39
CA TYR A 178 -40.52 -23.73 13.72
C TYR A 178 -40.26 -23.65 15.24
N GLY A 179 -38.99 -23.64 15.64
CA GLY A 179 -38.62 -23.24 17.00
C GLY A 179 -38.67 -21.72 17.13
N THR A 180 -39.15 -21.20 18.25
CA THR A 180 -39.19 -19.75 18.50
C THR A 180 -37.96 -19.27 19.26
N VAL A 181 -37.59 -18.01 19.03
CA VAL A 181 -36.42 -17.37 19.62
C VAL A 181 -36.88 -16.25 20.56
N GLN A 182 -36.54 -16.36 21.84
CA GLN A 182 -36.79 -15.31 22.81
C GLN A 182 -35.66 -14.28 22.79
N VAL A 183 -36.04 -13.01 22.67
CA VAL A 183 -35.10 -11.88 22.52
C VAL A 183 -35.54 -10.74 23.43
N THR A 184 -34.57 -10.09 24.07
CA THR A 184 -34.79 -8.84 24.82
C THR A 184 -34.89 -7.63 23.89
N ASP A 185 -35.42 -6.51 24.39
CA ASP A 185 -35.41 -5.20 23.69
C ASP A 185 -33.99 -4.75 23.25
N SER A 186 -32.93 -5.25 23.91
CA SER A 186 -31.53 -5.01 23.56
C SER A 186 -30.99 -5.90 22.42
N GLY A 187 -31.83 -6.76 21.83
CA GLY A 187 -31.41 -7.75 20.84
C GLY A 187 -30.58 -8.91 21.39
N LEU A 188 -30.50 -9.12 22.71
CA LEU A 188 -29.88 -10.33 23.28
C LEU A 188 -30.85 -11.51 23.16
N VAL A 189 -30.39 -12.63 22.60
CA VAL A 189 -31.15 -13.90 22.59
C VAL A 189 -31.01 -14.57 23.95
N THR A 190 -32.14 -14.88 24.59
CA THR A 190 -32.18 -15.47 25.94
C THR A 190 -32.49 -16.96 25.94
N ALA A 191 -33.32 -17.43 25.01
CA ALA A 191 -33.70 -18.83 24.92
C ALA A 191 -34.17 -19.22 23.50
N PHE A 192 -34.02 -20.49 23.17
CA PHE A 192 -34.70 -21.16 22.07
C PHE A 192 -35.80 -22.04 22.66
N VAL A 193 -37.01 -21.97 22.10
CA VAL A 193 -38.16 -22.76 22.53
C VAL A 193 -38.56 -23.69 21.39
N GLU A 194 -38.57 -24.99 21.66
CA GLU A 194 -39.02 -25.99 20.70
C GLU A 194 -40.49 -25.79 20.29
N LYS A 195 -40.86 -26.41 19.17
CA LYS A 195 -42.16 -26.24 18.49
C LYS A 195 -43.33 -26.51 19.44
N ARG A 196 -44.08 -25.46 19.80
CA ARG A 196 -45.21 -25.52 20.73
C ARG A 196 -46.37 -24.65 20.26
N GLY A 197 -47.25 -25.26 19.46
CA GLY A 197 -48.49 -24.62 18.99
C GLY A 197 -48.27 -23.58 17.89
N GLY A 198 -49.37 -23.25 17.20
CA GLY A 198 -49.38 -22.26 16.12
C GLY A 198 -49.79 -20.88 16.62
N ALA A 199 -48.86 -20.21 17.30
CA ALA A 199 -48.98 -18.81 17.69
C ALA A 199 -48.03 -17.95 16.85
N PRO A 200 -48.25 -16.63 16.73
CA PRO A 200 -47.28 -15.73 16.12
C PRO A 200 -46.00 -15.63 16.94
N GLY A 201 -44.84 -15.53 16.28
CA GLY A 201 -43.56 -15.41 16.98
C GLY A 201 -42.33 -15.24 16.09
N TRP A 202 -41.21 -14.95 16.74
CA TRP A 202 -39.89 -14.85 16.10
C TRP A 202 -39.26 -16.22 15.90
N VAL A 203 -38.79 -16.49 14.69
CA VAL A 203 -38.12 -17.74 14.29
C VAL A 203 -36.76 -17.44 13.65
N SER A 204 -35.86 -18.42 13.63
CA SER A 204 -34.59 -18.29 12.88
C SER A 204 -34.87 -18.07 11.39
N ALA A 205 -34.28 -17.04 10.80
CA ALA A 205 -34.38 -16.76 9.36
C ALA A 205 -33.42 -17.62 8.51
N GLY A 206 -32.72 -18.59 9.12
CA GLY A 206 -31.72 -19.41 8.43
C GLY A 206 -30.45 -18.63 8.02
N ILE A 207 -30.19 -17.47 8.63
CA ILE A 207 -29.00 -16.64 8.37
C ILE A 207 -28.34 -16.29 9.71
N CYS A 208 -27.05 -16.60 9.86
CA CYS A 208 -26.27 -16.16 11.01
C CYS A 208 -24.86 -15.69 10.62
N LEU A 209 -24.30 -14.79 11.43
CA LEU A 209 -22.94 -14.29 11.31
C LEU A 209 -22.16 -14.70 12.57
N LEU A 210 -21.08 -15.44 12.39
CA LEU A 210 -20.29 -16.08 13.45
C LEU A 210 -18.85 -15.58 13.41
N GLU A 211 -18.27 -15.23 14.57
CA GLU A 211 -16.81 -15.08 14.67
C GLU A 211 -16.16 -16.48 14.61
N ARG A 212 -15.10 -16.67 13.81
CA ARG A 212 -14.46 -17.97 13.56
C ARG A 212 -14.03 -18.68 14.85
N SER A 213 -13.66 -17.93 15.88
CA SER A 213 -13.28 -18.45 17.20
C SER A 213 -14.39 -19.27 17.89
N VAL A 214 -15.66 -19.05 17.53
CA VAL A 214 -16.79 -19.86 17.99
C VAL A 214 -16.75 -21.28 17.42
N LEU A 215 -16.07 -21.46 16.28
CA LEU A 215 -16.09 -22.68 15.48
C LEU A 215 -14.77 -23.45 15.52
N THR A 216 -13.66 -22.81 15.91
CA THR A 216 -12.34 -23.45 16.03
C THR A 216 -12.26 -24.51 17.12
N ASP A 217 -13.00 -24.33 18.21
CA ASP A 217 -13.01 -25.22 19.37
C ASP A 217 -13.88 -26.48 19.13
N LEU A 218 -14.50 -26.59 17.95
CA LEU A 218 -15.34 -27.71 17.55
C LEU A 218 -14.52 -28.73 16.78
N THR A 219 -14.61 -29.99 17.20
CA THR A 219 -13.88 -31.13 16.61
C THR A 219 -14.30 -31.34 15.15
N PRO A 220 -13.35 -31.48 14.20
CA PRO A 220 -13.67 -31.93 12.84
C PRO A 220 -14.38 -33.30 12.83
N GLY A 221 -15.29 -33.51 11.88
CA GLY A 221 -15.92 -34.82 11.63
C GLY A 221 -16.93 -35.29 12.69
N THR A 222 -17.27 -34.48 13.70
CA THR A 222 -18.40 -34.78 14.59
C THR A 222 -19.71 -34.26 13.98
N ALA A 223 -20.78 -35.06 14.11
CA ALA A 223 -22.10 -34.65 13.67
C ALA A 223 -22.81 -33.79 14.74
N PHE A 224 -23.25 -32.58 14.37
CA PHE A 224 -24.03 -31.67 15.24
C PHE A 224 -24.79 -30.61 14.42
N SER A 225 -25.75 -29.92 15.05
CA SER A 225 -26.57 -28.85 14.46
C SER A 225 -26.17 -27.46 14.95
N ILE A 226 -26.19 -26.48 14.06
CA ILE A 226 -26.05 -25.06 14.42
C ILE A 226 -27.22 -24.64 15.33
N GLU A 227 -28.43 -25.01 14.94
CA GLU A 227 -29.67 -24.56 15.55
C GLU A 227 -29.99 -25.26 16.88
N ALA A 228 -29.69 -26.55 17.01
CA ALA A 228 -29.96 -27.33 18.23
C ALA A 228 -28.79 -27.35 19.22
N ASP A 229 -27.53 -27.34 18.75
CA ASP A 229 -26.35 -27.52 19.62
C ASP A 229 -25.53 -26.23 19.79
N LEU A 230 -25.26 -25.48 18.71
CA LEU A 230 -24.35 -24.33 18.78
C LEU A 230 -25.02 -23.04 19.29
N LEU A 231 -26.11 -22.60 18.66
CA LEU A 231 -26.76 -21.34 19.00
C LEU A 231 -27.33 -21.33 20.43
N PRO A 232 -27.95 -22.42 20.97
CA PRO A 232 -28.42 -22.44 22.35
C PRO A 232 -27.30 -22.31 23.38
N ARG A 233 -26.07 -22.78 23.08
CA ARG A 233 -24.89 -22.60 23.94
C ARG A 233 -24.37 -21.15 24.00
N LEU A 234 -24.80 -20.29 23.07
CA LEU A 234 -24.45 -18.87 23.02
C LEU A 234 -25.60 -17.97 23.50
N ALA A 235 -26.79 -18.53 23.75
CA ALA A 235 -27.90 -17.79 24.32
C ALA A 235 -27.52 -17.26 25.72
N GLY A 236 -27.81 -15.98 25.99
CA GLY A 236 -27.32 -15.27 27.18
C GLY A 236 -25.83 -14.87 27.14
N ASP A 237 -24.95 -15.61 26.44
CA ASP A 237 -23.50 -15.36 26.34
C ASP A 237 -23.04 -15.05 24.90
N GLY A 238 -23.33 -13.82 24.45
CA GLY A 238 -22.76 -13.29 23.21
C GLY A 238 -23.54 -13.59 21.92
N LEU A 239 -24.70 -14.24 21.97
CA LEU A 239 -25.64 -14.31 20.84
C LEU A 239 -26.59 -13.10 20.80
N ARG A 240 -26.51 -12.35 19.70
CA ARG A 240 -27.46 -11.26 19.37
C ARG A 240 -28.42 -11.68 18.27
N ALA A 241 -29.58 -11.02 18.20
CA ALA A 241 -30.56 -11.16 17.14
C ALA A 241 -30.78 -9.84 16.40
N LEU A 242 -31.06 -9.94 15.10
CA LEU A 242 -31.47 -8.83 14.25
C LEU A 242 -32.80 -9.19 13.57
N ALA A 243 -33.81 -8.34 13.69
CA ALA A 243 -35.07 -8.50 12.96
C ALA A 243 -34.82 -8.28 11.46
N GLY A 244 -35.08 -9.33 10.66
CA GLY A 244 -35.09 -9.29 9.21
C GLY A 244 -36.19 -8.36 8.67
N SER A 245 -36.00 -7.88 7.44
CA SER A 245 -36.87 -6.88 6.82
C SER A 245 -37.22 -7.29 5.40
N GLY A 246 -38.21 -8.17 5.27
CA GLY A 246 -38.67 -8.70 3.98
C GLY A 246 -39.43 -10.02 4.15
N PRO A 247 -39.83 -10.68 3.05
CA PRO A 247 -40.49 -11.98 3.10
C PRO A 247 -39.56 -13.05 3.67
N PHE A 248 -40.16 -14.06 4.32
CA PHE A 248 -39.49 -15.27 4.80
C PHE A 248 -40.15 -16.48 4.14
N VAL A 249 -39.35 -17.32 3.48
CA VAL A 249 -39.82 -18.51 2.76
C VAL A 249 -38.85 -19.67 3.00
N ASP A 250 -39.29 -20.67 3.77
CA ASP A 250 -38.69 -22.01 3.82
C ASP A 250 -39.37 -22.90 2.79
N ILE A 251 -38.63 -23.36 1.77
CA ILE A 251 -39.15 -24.24 0.71
C ILE A 251 -39.22 -25.71 1.16
N GLY A 252 -39.50 -25.98 2.45
CA GLY A 252 -39.47 -27.30 3.10
C GLY A 252 -40.69 -28.19 2.97
N THR A 253 -41.78 -27.69 2.36
CA THR A 253 -42.99 -28.48 2.09
C THR A 253 -43.53 -28.18 0.69
N PRO A 254 -44.32 -29.09 0.09
CA PRO A 254 -45.02 -28.85 -1.18
C PRO A 254 -45.75 -27.49 -1.23
N ASP A 255 -46.51 -27.17 -0.19
CA ASP A 255 -47.32 -25.93 -0.15
C ASP A 255 -46.45 -24.67 -0.08
N SER A 256 -45.37 -24.68 0.72
CA SER A 256 -44.49 -23.52 0.84
C SER A 256 -43.59 -23.34 -0.39
N PHE A 257 -43.26 -24.42 -1.10
CA PHE A 257 -42.62 -24.37 -2.41
C PHE A 257 -43.56 -23.80 -3.49
N ALA A 258 -44.81 -24.27 -3.56
CA ALA A 258 -45.80 -23.76 -4.51
C ALA A 258 -46.10 -22.25 -4.32
N GLY A 259 -46.15 -21.78 -3.07
CA GLY A 259 -46.33 -20.36 -2.75
C GLY A 259 -45.08 -19.48 -2.95
N ALA A 260 -43.88 -20.07 -3.05
CA ALA A 260 -42.61 -19.33 -2.98
C ALA A 260 -42.45 -18.27 -4.10
N ALA A 261 -42.85 -18.60 -5.33
CA ALA A 261 -42.73 -17.68 -6.46
C ALA A 261 -43.60 -16.42 -6.29
N GLY A 262 -44.78 -16.55 -5.68
CA GLY A 262 -45.65 -15.43 -5.35
C GLY A 262 -45.10 -14.60 -4.18
N ALA A 263 -44.72 -15.28 -3.09
CA ALA A 263 -44.20 -14.63 -1.88
C ALA A 263 -42.88 -13.86 -2.10
N LEU A 264 -42.06 -14.27 -3.07
CA LEU A 264 -40.78 -13.63 -3.41
C LEU A 264 -40.85 -12.73 -4.65
N GLY A 265 -42.03 -12.56 -5.29
CA GLY A 265 -42.13 -11.96 -6.63
C GLY A 265 -41.40 -10.61 -6.81
N GLU A 266 -41.55 -9.68 -5.86
CA GLU A 266 -40.85 -8.39 -5.87
C GLU A 266 -39.32 -8.53 -5.70
N GLU A 267 -38.87 -9.44 -4.82
CA GLU A 267 -37.45 -9.76 -4.62
C GLU A 267 -36.85 -10.31 -5.91
N LEU A 268 -37.50 -11.31 -6.51
CA LEU A 268 -36.97 -11.99 -7.70
C LEU A 268 -36.95 -11.05 -8.92
N ALA A 269 -37.95 -10.18 -9.07
CA ALA A 269 -37.96 -9.14 -10.11
C ALA A 269 -36.82 -8.12 -9.91
N ALA A 270 -36.59 -7.68 -8.68
CA ALA A 270 -35.44 -6.84 -8.37
C ALA A 270 -34.12 -7.56 -8.65
N LEU A 271 -33.99 -8.85 -8.29
CA LEU A 271 -32.82 -9.72 -8.51
C LEU A 271 -32.58 -10.07 -9.98
N ALA A 272 -33.60 -10.04 -10.83
CA ALA A 272 -33.49 -10.34 -12.27
C ALA A 272 -33.01 -9.15 -13.12
N THR A 273 -33.13 -7.91 -12.62
CA THR A 273 -32.74 -6.71 -13.39
C THR A 273 -31.20 -6.60 -13.47
N PRO A 274 -30.58 -6.38 -14.66
CA PRO A 274 -29.12 -6.25 -14.76
C PRO A 274 -28.56 -5.11 -13.92
N ALA A 275 -27.51 -5.37 -13.13
CA ALA A 275 -26.89 -4.34 -12.30
C ALA A 275 -26.12 -3.31 -13.14
N PRO A 276 -26.19 -2.00 -12.84
CA PRO A 276 -25.32 -1.01 -13.47
C PRO A 276 -23.87 -1.24 -13.03
N ALA A 277 -22.91 -1.00 -13.94
CA ALA A 277 -21.50 -1.30 -13.70
C ALA A 277 -21.00 -0.74 -12.33
N PRO A 278 -20.37 -1.58 -11.49
CA PRO A 278 -20.26 -1.36 -10.04
C PRO A 278 -19.47 -0.10 -9.62
N SER A 279 -18.67 0.47 -10.52
CA SER A 279 -17.97 1.74 -10.30
C SER A 279 -18.91 2.94 -10.21
N THR A 280 -19.98 2.99 -11.02
CA THR A 280 -20.87 4.16 -11.11
C THR A 280 -21.86 4.24 -9.95
N ALA A 281 -22.39 3.09 -9.50
CA ALA A 281 -23.23 2.97 -8.33
C ALA A 281 -22.46 3.36 -7.04
N LEU A 282 -21.23 2.86 -6.88
CA LEU A 282 -20.37 3.19 -5.75
C LEU A 282 -20.07 4.70 -5.67
N VAL A 283 -19.74 5.35 -6.79
CA VAL A 283 -19.53 6.80 -6.84
C VAL A 283 -20.80 7.56 -6.45
N ARG A 284 -21.96 7.18 -7.01
CA ARG A 284 -23.25 7.82 -6.67
C ARG A 284 -23.58 7.67 -5.19
N ARG A 285 -23.40 6.48 -4.59
CA ARG A 285 -23.59 6.26 -3.15
C ARG A 285 -22.65 7.14 -2.32
N ARG A 286 -21.35 7.15 -2.61
CA ARG A 286 -20.37 7.95 -1.85
C ARG A 286 -20.68 9.46 -1.90
N LEU A 287 -21.16 9.95 -3.04
CA LEU A 287 -21.66 11.32 -3.16
C LEU A 287 -22.95 11.52 -2.33
N GLY A 288 -23.90 10.58 -2.36
CA GLY A 288 -25.10 10.59 -1.54
C GLY A 288 -24.83 10.61 -0.03
N ASP A 289 -23.98 9.71 0.47
CA ASP A 289 -23.53 9.67 1.87
C ASP A 289 -22.91 11.03 2.27
N SER A 290 -22.09 11.61 1.38
CA SER A 290 -21.43 12.90 1.58
C SER A 290 -22.40 14.10 1.52
N VAL A 291 -23.53 13.98 0.83
CA VAL A 291 -24.62 14.98 0.82
C VAL A 291 -25.43 14.88 2.10
N ALA A 292 -25.85 13.68 2.50
CA ALA A 292 -26.62 13.45 3.73
C ALA A 292 -25.85 13.95 4.97
N LEU A 293 -24.55 13.67 5.06
CA LEU A 293 -23.70 14.20 6.14
C LEU A 293 -23.65 15.74 6.14
N LYS A 294 -23.52 16.38 4.97
CA LYS A 294 -23.53 17.86 4.89
C LYS A 294 -24.88 18.45 5.28
N GLN A 295 -25.99 17.81 4.92
CA GLN A 295 -27.32 18.21 5.36
C GLN A 295 -27.47 18.10 6.89
N GLN A 296 -26.94 17.05 7.51
CA GLN A 296 -26.91 16.90 8.97
C GLN A 296 -26.03 17.98 9.64
N VAL A 297 -24.84 18.27 9.10
CA VAL A 297 -23.96 19.36 9.60
C VAL A 297 -24.65 20.71 9.47
N MET A 298 -25.33 20.99 8.36
CA MET A 298 -26.09 22.22 8.16
C MET A 298 -27.23 22.36 9.18
N ALA A 299 -27.97 21.27 9.47
CA ALA A 299 -29.10 21.29 10.39
C ALA A 299 -28.70 21.36 11.88
N HIS A 300 -27.56 20.78 12.27
CA HIS A 300 -27.21 20.60 13.70
C HIS A 300 -25.96 21.34 14.15
N CYS A 301 -25.04 21.70 13.25
CA CYS A 301 -23.73 22.26 13.61
C CYS A 301 -23.58 23.75 13.24
N ALA A 302 -24.55 24.36 12.54
CA ALA A 302 -24.45 25.75 12.09
C ALA A 302 -24.20 26.74 13.23
N GLY A 303 -24.89 26.60 14.37
CA GLY A 303 -24.64 27.42 15.56
C GLY A 303 -23.22 27.25 16.09
N SER A 304 -22.80 26.00 16.33
CA SER A 304 -21.45 25.69 16.84
C SER A 304 -20.31 26.17 15.93
N VAL A 305 -20.53 26.27 14.62
CA VAL A 305 -19.58 26.86 13.66
C VAL A 305 -19.48 28.38 13.83
N VAL A 306 -20.60 29.07 14.05
CA VAL A 306 -20.61 30.51 14.37
C VAL A 306 -19.96 30.77 15.72
N ASP A 307 -20.33 30.05 16.77
CA ASP A 307 -19.75 30.15 18.12
C ASP A 307 -18.21 29.99 18.08
N ALA A 308 -17.73 28.99 17.32
CA ALA A 308 -16.30 28.76 17.13
C ALA A 308 -15.61 29.92 16.37
N ALA A 309 -16.25 30.46 15.33
CA ALA A 309 -15.72 31.59 14.57
C ALA A 309 -15.64 32.87 15.42
N GLU A 310 -16.66 33.16 16.22
CA GLU A 310 -16.70 34.32 17.14
C GLU A 310 -15.66 34.20 18.26
N LEU A 311 -15.45 32.99 18.80
CA LEU A 311 -14.42 32.72 19.80
C LEU A 311 -13.01 32.89 19.22
N ILE A 312 -12.76 32.42 17.99
CA ILE A 312 -11.49 32.62 17.28
C ILE A 312 -11.26 34.11 16.97
N ALA A 313 -12.28 34.83 16.50
CA ALA A 313 -12.19 36.26 16.20
C ALA A 313 -11.88 37.07 17.46
N SER A 314 -12.55 36.75 18.58
CA SER A 314 -12.34 37.37 19.89
C SER A 314 -10.93 37.10 20.45
N ALA A 315 -10.42 35.88 20.28
CA ALA A 315 -9.04 35.54 20.64
C ALA A 315 -8.01 36.37 19.84
N TYR A 316 -8.23 36.61 18.55
CA TYR A 316 -7.37 37.48 17.75
C TYR A 316 -7.51 38.97 18.10
N ALA A 317 -8.72 39.46 18.39
CA ALA A 317 -8.94 40.83 18.84
C ALA A 317 -8.22 41.13 20.17
N ALA A 318 -8.11 40.13 21.05
CA ALA A 318 -7.35 40.21 22.30
C ALA A 318 -5.82 40.05 22.12
N GLY A 319 -5.31 39.98 20.87
CA GLY A 319 -3.88 39.79 20.58
C GLY A 319 -3.37 38.35 20.79
N GLY A 320 -4.29 37.38 20.91
CA GLY A 320 -3.98 35.96 21.06
C GLY A 320 -3.53 35.27 19.77
N LYS A 321 -3.32 33.95 19.88
CA LYS A 321 -3.00 33.06 18.76
C LYS A 321 -3.82 31.79 18.84
N LEU A 322 -4.13 31.20 17.69
CA LEU A 322 -4.88 29.95 17.61
C LEU A 322 -3.93 28.75 17.72
N LEU A 323 -4.25 27.80 18.61
CA LEU A 323 -3.55 26.53 18.74
C LEU A 323 -4.51 25.41 18.36
N LEU A 324 -4.17 24.65 17.32
CA LEU A 324 -5.05 23.65 16.72
C LEU A 324 -4.53 22.25 17.02
N CYS A 325 -5.40 21.34 17.43
CA CYS A 325 -5.08 19.94 17.66
C CYS A 325 -6.20 19.02 17.18
N GLY A 326 -5.80 17.91 16.57
CA GLY A 326 -6.67 16.81 16.18
C GLY A 326 -5.87 15.50 16.18
N ASN A 327 -6.49 14.43 15.71
CA ASN A 327 -5.85 13.15 15.41
C ASN A 327 -6.23 12.66 14.00
N GLY A 328 -5.41 11.80 13.38
CA GLY A 328 -5.64 11.29 12.03
C GLY A 328 -5.95 12.40 11.01
N GLY A 329 -7.12 12.31 10.37
CA GLY A 329 -7.61 13.31 9.40
C GLY A 329 -7.78 14.71 10.01
N SER A 330 -8.36 14.82 11.20
CA SER A 330 -8.57 16.12 11.88
C SER A 330 -7.28 16.83 12.25
N ALA A 331 -6.17 16.09 12.41
CA ALA A 331 -4.84 16.69 12.55
C ALA A 331 -4.34 17.31 11.22
N GLY A 332 -4.70 16.72 10.07
CA GLY A 332 -4.50 17.30 8.75
C GLY A 332 -5.34 18.55 8.53
N ASP A 333 -6.62 18.52 8.93
CA ASP A 333 -7.50 19.70 8.89
C ASP A 333 -6.94 20.84 9.76
N CYS A 334 -6.39 20.53 10.93
CA CYS A 334 -5.70 21.50 11.78
C CYS A 334 -4.46 22.11 11.12
N GLN A 335 -3.67 21.32 10.38
CA GLN A 335 -2.52 21.82 9.62
C GLN A 335 -2.94 22.73 8.48
N HIS A 336 -3.95 22.32 7.71
CA HIS A 336 -4.50 23.12 6.62
C HIS A 336 -5.06 24.44 7.15
N MET A 337 -5.92 24.41 8.18
CA MET A 337 -6.49 25.62 8.76
C MET A 337 -5.43 26.56 9.39
N ALA A 338 -4.36 26.01 9.99
CA ALA A 338 -3.22 26.84 10.42
C ALA A 338 -2.53 27.53 9.23
N ALA A 339 -2.28 26.79 8.14
CA ALA A 339 -1.68 27.33 6.92
C ALA A 339 -2.56 28.40 6.27
N GLU A 340 -3.89 28.22 6.22
CA GLU A 340 -4.86 29.21 5.70
C GLU A 340 -4.85 30.53 6.49
N LEU A 341 -4.76 30.45 7.82
CA LEU A 341 -4.73 31.63 8.69
C LEU A 341 -3.39 32.38 8.59
N MET A 342 -2.28 31.66 8.45
CA MET A 342 -0.95 32.23 8.24
C MET A 342 -0.71 32.74 6.82
N SER A 343 -1.30 32.12 5.81
CA SER A 343 -1.18 32.47 4.40
C SER A 343 -2.14 33.58 3.96
N ARG A 344 -1.84 34.22 2.84
CA ARG A 344 -2.73 35.16 2.14
C ARG A 344 -3.44 34.41 1.00
N LEU A 345 -4.37 33.52 1.32
CA LEU A 345 -4.92 32.59 0.33
C LEU A 345 -5.90 33.22 -0.69
N ARG A 346 -6.19 34.52 -0.59
CA ARG A 346 -6.95 35.26 -1.61
C ARG A 346 -6.33 36.63 -1.84
N SER A 347 -6.27 37.05 -3.10
CA SER A 347 -5.70 38.33 -3.53
C SER A 347 -6.60 39.55 -3.27
N ASP A 348 -7.87 39.33 -2.92
CA ASP A 348 -8.88 40.37 -2.70
C ASP A 348 -9.01 40.82 -1.23
N VAL A 349 -8.31 40.17 -0.29
CA VAL A 349 -8.34 40.51 1.15
C VAL A 349 -6.93 40.75 1.66
N GLU A 350 -6.52 42.02 1.69
CA GLU A 350 -5.23 42.41 2.28
C GLU A 350 -5.29 42.44 3.81
N ARG A 351 -5.05 41.28 4.44
CA ARG A 351 -4.90 41.14 5.90
C ARG A 351 -3.48 40.78 6.31
N ARG A 352 -3.14 41.06 7.58
CA ARG A 352 -1.97 40.47 8.23
C ARG A 352 -2.18 38.96 8.41
N ALA A 353 -1.07 38.20 8.45
CA ALA A 353 -1.09 36.80 8.83
C ALA A 353 -1.66 36.67 10.25
N LEU A 354 -2.63 35.77 10.44
CA LEU A 354 -3.24 35.52 11.73
C LEU A 354 -2.44 34.41 12.43
N PRO A 355 -1.88 34.64 13.64
CA PRO A 355 -1.06 33.64 14.32
C PRO A 355 -1.84 32.34 14.59
N ALA A 356 -1.47 31.25 13.91
CA ALA A 356 -2.05 29.93 14.09
C ALA A 356 -0.94 28.87 14.11
N ILE A 357 -1.08 27.84 14.94
CA ILE A 357 -0.13 26.72 15.03
C ILE A 357 -0.91 25.42 15.15
N ALA A 358 -0.69 24.48 14.23
CA ALA A 358 -1.08 23.09 14.44
C ALA A 358 -0.07 22.43 15.40
N LEU A 359 -0.57 21.92 16.52
CA LEU A 359 0.25 21.31 17.58
C LEU A 359 0.84 19.94 17.19
N THR A 360 0.39 19.38 16.06
CA THR A 360 0.79 18.06 15.56
C THR A 360 1.08 18.15 14.06
N THR A 361 2.35 18.22 13.68
CA THR A 361 2.81 18.24 12.29
C THR A 361 2.99 16.84 11.70
N ASP A 362 3.28 15.83 12.53
CA ASP A 362 3.29 14.42 12.13
C ASP A 362 2.01 13.72 12.61
N THR A 363 1.00 13.68 11.74
CA THR A 363 -0.27 13.00 11.98
C THR A 363 -0.12 11.48 12.02
N SER A 364 0.91 10.94 11.36
CA SER A 364 1.16 9.50 11.24
C SER A 364 1.76 8.96 12.52
N PHE A 365 2.79 9.61 13.06
CA PHE A 365 3.35 9.29 14.37
C PHE A 365 2.30 9.41 15.48
N LEU A 366 1.54 10.51 15.51
CA LEU A 366 0.50 10.71 16.53
C LEU A 366 -0.53 9.58 16.53
N THR A 367 -1.00 9.18 15.35
CA THR A 367 -2.02 8.14 15.20
C THR A 367 -1.45 6.76 15.53
N ALA A 368 -0.23 6.43 15.09
CA ALA A 368 0.43 5.18 15.45
C ALA A 368 0.67 5.08 16.96
N PHE A 369 1.29 6.11 17.56
CA PHE A 369 1.59 6.14 18.99
C PHE A 369 0.32 6.08 19.85
N ALA A 370 -0.75 6.80 19.48
CA ALA A 370 -2.00 6.76 20.23
C ALA A 370 -2.75 5.42 20.09
N ASN A 371 -2.61 4.72 18.95
CA ASN A 371 -3.15 3.36 18.78
C ASN A 371 -2.38 2.34 19.63
N ASP A 372 -1.06 2.49 19.74
CA ASP A 372 -0.17 1.56 20.45
C ASP A 372 -0.15 1.79 21.98
N TYR A 373 -0.25 3.05 22.43
CA TYR A 373 -0.02 3.46 23.83
C TYR A 373 -1.18 4.26 24.46
N GLY A 374 -2.26 4.56 23.73
CA GLY A 374 -3.38 5.37 24.22
C GLY A 374 -3.20 6.89 24.05
N TYR A 375 -4.31 7.62 24.04
CA TYR A 375 -4.31 9.08 23.79
C TYR A 375 -3.87 9.90 25.01
N GLU A 376 -4.04 9.33 26.21
CA GLU A 376 -3.60 9.88 27.49
C GLU A 376 -2.07 10.05 27.58
N ASP A 377 -1.30 9.17 26.91
CA ASP A 377 0.16 9.21 26.94
C ASP A 377 0.79 10.11 25.86
N VAL A 378 0.02 10.53 24.85
CA VAL A 378 0.44 11.50 23.80
C VAL A 378 0.93 12.83 24.39
N ARG A 379 0.41 13.24 25.56
CA ARG A 379 0.80 14.48 26.25
C ARG A 379 1.80 14.26 27.39
N ARG A 380 2.22 13.03 27.69
CA ARG A 380 3.27 12.79 28.69
C ARG A 380 4.64 13.10 28.05
N PRO A 381 5.40 14.09 28.56
CA PRO A 381 6.73 14.34 28.03
C PRO A 381 7.64 13.14 28.32
N ALA A 382 8.43 12.73 27.32
CA ALA A 382 9.39 11.64 27.43
C ALA A 382 10.50 11.99 28.44
N HIS A 383 10.25 11.69 29.71
CA HIS A 383 11.08 12.09 30.86
C HIS A 383 11.45 10.90 31.77
N ARG A 384 11.38 9.66 31.27
CA ARG A 384 11.82 8.45 32.01
C ARG A 384 12.93 7.61 31.37
N CYS A 385 13.51 8.05 30.25
CA CYS A 385 14.89 7.67 29.91
C CYS A 385 15.85 8.69 30.54
N ARG A 386 16.82 8.21 31.33
CA ARG A 386 17.64 9.03 32.24
C ARG A 386 18.63 9.97 31.53
N ASP A 387 18.97 11.04 32.25
CA ASP A 387 20.13 11.92 32.06
C ASP A 387 20.29 12.73 30.76
N ARG A 388 19.51 13.82 30.66
CA ARG A 388 20.03 15.21 30.63
C ARG A 388 18.89 16.22 30.85
N ARG A 389 19.18 17.38 31.48
CA ARG A 389 18.15 18.36 31.90
C ARG A 389 17.49 19.04 30.68
N PRO A 390 16.14 19.11 30.57
CA PRO A 390 15.47 19.79 29.45
C PRO A 390 15.60 21.32 29.47
N GLN A 391 15.74 21.95 28.31
CA GLN A 391 15.97 23.40 28.16
C GLN A 391 14.68 24.26 28.08
N TRP A 392 13.47 23.69 28.22
CA TRP A 392 12.22 24.40 27.92
C TRP A 392 11.85 25.53 28.89
N ARG A 393 12.47 25.62 30.08
CA ARG A 393 12.20 26.69 31.06
C ARG A 393 12.71 28.10 30.68
N ARG A 394 13.37 28.29 29.53
CA ARG A 394 13.87 29.62 29.10
C ARG A 394 12.87 30.49 28.34
N TRP A 395 11.69 29.99 27.97
CA TRP A 395 10.75 30.68 27.08
C TRP A 395 9.47 31.22 27.73
N LEU A 396 9.29 31.06 29.06
CA LEU A 396 8.10 31.54 29.78
C LEU A 396 8.37 32.66 30.80
N ASP A 397 9.61 32.84 31.26
CA ASP A 397 9.97 33.90 32.21
C ASP A 397 10.47 35.18 31.49
N GLY A 398 9.54 35.87 30.82
CA GLY A 398 9.74 37.24 30.35
C GLY A 398 9.65 38.24 31.50
N GLY A 399 10.71 38.36 32.32
CA GLY A 399 10.73 39.22 33.51
C GLY A 399 12.01 40.03 33.67
N HIS A 400 11.89 41.37 33.67
CA HIS A 400 12.99 42.33 33.78
C HIS A 400 14.03 42.00 34.88
N ARG A 401 15.33 42.06 34.53
CA ARG A 401 16.39 42.50 35.47
C ARG A 401 17.49 43.29 34.76
N ARG A 402 17.99 44.31 35.45
CA ARG A 402 18.80 45.41 34.89
C ARG A 402 20.24 45.01 34.56
N ARG A 403 20.84 45.71 33.59
CA ARG A 403 22.30 45.73 33.37
C ARG A 403 23.03 46.20 34.64
N GLY A 404 24.12 45.53 35.02
CA GLY A 404 25.06 45.96 36.05
C GLY A 404 26.50 45.71 35.62
N ARG A 405 27.35 46.74 35.69
CA ARG A 405 28.81 46.65 35.45
C ARG A 405 29.53 46.07 36.67
N ARG A 406 30.58 45.27 36.44
CA ARG A 406 31.88 45.22 37.15
C ARG A 406 32.75 44.17 36.40
N ASP A 407 33.78 44.52 35.63
CA ASP A 407 35.08 45.16 35.94
C ASP A 407 36.14 44.10 36.36
N PRO A 408 37.38 44.08 35.81
CA PRO A 408 38.27 42.92 35.87
C PRO A 408 39.45 43.10 36.85
N GLN A 409 39.69 42.11 37.72
CA GLN A 409 41.00 41.72 38.31
C GLN A 409 40.78 40.77 39.50
N GLN A 410 41.49 39.63 39.53
CA GLN A 410 42.29 39.15 40.68
C GLN A 410 43.08 37.89 40.30
N GLU A 411 44.19 37.64 40.99
CA GLU A 411 45.37 36.95 40.46
C GLU A 411 45.61 35.51 40.98
N HIS A 412 46.58 34.83 40.37
CA HIS A 412 47.16 33.52 40.76
C HIS A 412 47.98 33.57 42.08
N PRO A 413 48.31 32.41 42.69
CA PRO A 413 49.63 31.75 42.48
C PRO A 413 49.52 30.24 42.12
N ALA A 414 50.33 29.67 41.20
CA ALA A 414 51.67 29.05 41.39
C ALA A 414 51.67 27.70 42.15
N ARG A 415 52.40 26.62 41.84
CA ARG A 415 53.45 26.18 40.87
C ARG A 415 53.33 24.62 40.75
N ALA A 416 54.02 23.80 39.95
CA ALA A 416 55.14 23.89 38.99
C ALA A 416 54.83 22.94 37.77
N GLY A 417 55.73 22.45 36.90
CA GLY A 417 57.19 22.62 36.71
C GLY A 417 57.63 22.11 35.32
N VAL A 418 58.85 22.46 34.90
CA VAL A 418 59.35 22.42 33.51
C VAL A 418 60.12 21.13 33.18
N HIS A 419 60.05 20.61 31.94
CA HIS A 419 61.23 20.28 31.11
C HIS A 419 60.84 19.70 29.73
N ALA A 420 61.31 20.35 28.67
CA ALA A 420 61.55 19.73 27.37
C ALA A 420 63.02 19.34 27.27
N LEU A 421 63.35 18.20 26.65
CA LEU A 421 64.68 17.95 26.09
C LEU A 421 64.63 16.91 24.97
N ASP A 422 65.33 17.28 23.91
CA ASP A 422 65.58 16.60 22.65
C ASP A 422 66.21 15.20 22.77
N ARG A 423 65.97 14.33 21.77
CA ARG A 423 66.90 13.27 21.32
C ARG A 423 66.40 12.52 20.08
N ALA A 424 66.94 12.90 18.92
CA ALA A 424 66.96 12.04 17.73
C ALA A 424 68.18 11.09 17.73
N HIS A 425 68.03 9.85 17.25
CA HIS A 425 68.96 9.10 16.36
C HIS A 425 68.49 7.62 16.16
N PRO A 426 69.00 6.86 15.16
CA PRO A 426 68.18 5.90 14.40
C PRO A 426 68.84 4.51 14.18
N LEU A 427 68.04 3.45 14.03
CA LEU A 427 68.53 2.14 13.58
C LEU A 427 67.60 1.56 12.51
N ARG A 428 67.96 1.68 11.23
CA ARG A 428 68.79 0.73 10.45
C ARG A 428 68.15 -0.65 10.25
N ALA A 429 67.88 -0.90 8.98
CA ALA A 429 67.54 -2.17 8.35
C ALA A 429 68.06 -3.45 9.04
N ARG A 430 67.13 -4.38 9.31
CA ARG A 430 67.42 -5.82 9.30
C ARG A 430 66.85 -6.44 8.02
N ARG A 431 67.73 -6.84 7.11
CA ARG A 431 67.40 -7.84 6.07
C ARG A 431 66.99 -9.13 6.78
N GLY A 432 65.87 -9.76 6.41
CA GLY A 432 65.58 -11.10 6.98
C GLY A 432 64.17 -11.65 6.93
N ARG A 433 63.51 -11.68 5.76
CA ARG A 433 62.74 -12.82 5.18
C ARG A 433 61.67 -12.30 4.20
N PRO A 434 61.58 -12.83 2.97
CA PRO A 434 60.42 -12.56 2.13
C PRO A 434 59.18 -13.16 2.79
N LEU A 435 58.08 -12.41 2.83
CA LEU A 435 56.77 -12.95 3.19
C LEU A 435 56.49 -14.14 2.27
N ARG A 436 56.38 -15.35 2.86
CA ARG A 436 56.10 -16.57 2.11
C ARG A 436 54.80 -16.38 1.35
N ARG A 437 54.85 -16.40 0.01
CA ARG A 437 53.66 -16.65 -0.81
C ARG A 437 52.98 -17.92 -0.26
N PRO A 438 51.67 -17.88 0.07
CA PRO A 438 50.98 -19.10 0.50
C PRO A 438 51.07 -20.13 -0.63
N ARG A 439 51.56 -21.34 -0.32
CA ARG A 439 51.50 -22.47 -1.26
C ARG A 439 50.03 -22.79 -1.55
N PRO A 440 49.69 -23.28 -2.75
CA PRO A 440 48.30 -23.49 -3.16
C PRO A 440 47.66 -24.69 -2.44
N GLY A 441 47.17 -24.44 -1.22
CA GLY A 441 46.19 -25.31 -0.58
C GLY A 441 44.89 -25.32 -1.38
N ARG A 442 44.27 -26.49 -1.52
CA ARG A 442 43.06 -26.68 -2.36
C ARG A 442 41.93 -25.75 -1.91
N CYS A 443 41.69 -24.71 -2.70
CA CYS A 443 40.51 -23.85 -2.55
C CYS A 443 39.24 -24.70 -2.82
N PRO A 444 38.24 -24.72 -1.91
CA PRO A 444 36.98 -25.39 -2.16
C PRO A 444 36.26 -24.69 -3.30
N ARG A 445 36.23 -25.33 -4.48
CA ARG A 445 35.49 -24.92 -5.69
C ARG A 445 35.50 -23.41 -5.97
N ARG A 446 36.48 -22.95 -6.76
CA ARG A 446 36.37 -21.67 -7.50
C ARG A 446 34.95 -21.55 -8.07
N PRO A 447 34.26 -20.39 -7.96
CA PRO A 447 33.06 -20.17 -8.75
C PRO A 447 33.41 -20.42 -10.20
N ARG A 448 32.56 -21.17 -10.92
CA ARG A 448 32.76 -21.44 -12.34
C ARG A 448 32.97 -20.09 -13.04
N ARG A 449 33.95 -20.00 -13.95
CA ARG A 449 34.01 -18.89 -14.91
C ARG A 449 32.69 -18.88 -15.67
N CYS A 450 31.76 -18.02 -15.30
CA CYS A 450 30.56 -17.78 -16.10
C CYS A 450 31.04 -17.14 -17.40
N ARG A 451 31.04 -17.96 -18.45
CA ARG A 451 31.23 -17.54 -19.82
C ARG A 451 29.94 -16.83 -20.21
N LEU A 452 29.84 -15.54 -19.92
CA LEU A 452 28.72 -14.70 -20.33
C LEU A 452 28.81 -14.47 -21.86
N MET A 453 28.39 -15.47 -22.61
CA MET A 453 27.92 -15.35 -23.98
C MET A 453 26.39 -15.43 -23.91
N LEU A 454 25.69 -14.43 -24.45
CA LEU A 454 24.22 -14.40 -24.50
C LEU A 454 23.63 -15.39 -25.52
N ASP A 455 24.48 -16.27 -26.07
CA ASP A 455 24.16 -17.27 -27.06
C ASP A 455 23.69 -18.59 -26.43
N ASP A 456 24.08 -18.87 -25.17
CA ASP A 456 23.86 -20.15 -24.46
C ASP A 456 22.44 -20.31 -23.84
N PHE A 457 21.50 -19.40 -24.10
CA PHE A 457 20.11 -19.51 -23.63
C PHE A 457 19.25 -20.32 -24.61
N THR A 458 18.96 -21.58 -24.28
CA THR A 458 18.08 -22.42 -25.10
C THR A 458 16.59 -22.11 -24.85
N PRO A 459 15.70 -22.26 -25.87
CA PRO A 459 14.30 -21.87 -25.73
C PRO A 459 13.45 -22.74 -24.79
N GLU A 460 13.91 -23.92 -24.36
CA GLU A 460 13.08 -24.87 -23.62
C GLU A 460 12.84 -24.48 -22.14
N LEU A 461 13.46 -23.41 -21.65
CA LEU A 461 13.35 -22.93 -20.26
C LEU A 461 12.16 -21.97 -20.02
N PHE A 462 11.37 -21.65 -21.04
CA PHE A 462 10.25 -20.70 -20.94
C PHE A 462 8.95 -21.36 -20.48
N GLY A 463 8.72 -21.37 -19.17
CA GLY A 463 7.42 -21.73 -18.60
C GLY A 463 6.31 -20.76 -19.05
N GLN A 464 5.20 -21.30 -19.54
CA GLN A 464 4.04 -20.50 -19.97
C GLN A 464 3.48 -19.68 -18.80
N ILE A 465 3.16 -18.41 -19.09
CA ILE A 465 2.47 -17.50 -18.16
C ILE A 465 1.08 -17.20 -18.72
N ASP A 466 0.10 -17.25 -17.82
CA ASP A 466 -1.33 -17.13 -18.09
C ASP A 466 -1.71 -15.77 -18.71
N SER A 467 -2.85 -15.68 -19.40
CA SER A 467 -3.23 -14.47 -20.16
C SER A 467 -3.47 -13.24 -19.30
N ASP A 468 -3.85 -13.43 -18.05
CA ASP A 468 -4.35 -12.36 -17.19
C ASP A 468 -3.25 -11.77 -16.28
N VAL A 469 -2.01 -12.24 -16.43
CA VAL A 469 -0.89 -11.82 -15.57
C VAL A 469 -0.37 -10.43 -15.96
N VAL A 470 -0.66 -9.46 -15.09
CA VAL A 470 -0.07 -8.11 -15.15
C VAL A 470 1.20 -8.07 -14.31
N ILE A 471 2.34 -7.89 -14.96
CA ILE A 471 3.66 -7.80 -14.31
C ILE A 471 4.00 -6.32 -14.12
N ARG A 472 4.40 -5.94 -12.91
CA ARG A 472 4.85 -4.58 -12.60
C ARG A 472 6.25 -4.61 -12.01
N SER A 473 7.11 -3.75 -12.53
CA SER A 473 8.46 -3.52 -12.06
C SER A 473 8.66 -2.04 -11.79
N ARG A 474 9.47 -1.70 -10.79
CA ARG A 474 9.89 -0.33 -10.51
C ARG A 474 11.37 -0.29 -10.16
N ALA A 475 12.06 0.75 -10.60
CA ALA A 475 13.42 1.05 -10.22
C ALA A 475 13.48 2.48 -9.64
N PRO A 476 14.16 2.70 -8.51
CA PRO A 476 14.24 4.03 -7.93
C PRO A 476 15.18 4.95 -8.71
N LEU A 477 14.84 6.24 -8.72
CA LEU A 477 15.69 7.32 -9.21
C LEU A 477 16.80 7.62 -8.19
N ARG A 478 17.84 8.34 -8.61
CA ARG A 478 19.06 8.55 -7.81
C ARG A 478 19.54 10.00 -7.78
N ILE A 479 20.05 10.41 -6.62
CA ILE A 479 20.87 11.62 -6.44
C ILE A 479 22.34 11.19 -6.38
N SER A 480 23.19 11.91 -7.10
CA SER A 480 24.64 11.70 -7.06
C SER A 480 25.24 12.74 -6.13
N PHE A 481 25.85 12.33 -5.01
CA PHE A 481 26.57 13.24 -4.13
C PHE A 481 27.92 13.57 -4.76
N CYS A 482 28.81 12.59 -4.86
CA CYS A 482 30.18 12.83 -5.30
C CYS A 482 30.70 11.90 -6.40
N GLY A 483 31.70 12.37 -7.15
CA GLY A 483 32.43 11.66 -8.19
C GLY A 483 31.74 11.53 -9.56
N GLY A 484 30.49 11.99 -9.71
CA GLY A 484 29.72 11.81 -10.95
C GLY A 484 30.34 12.53 -12.17
N GLY A 485 30.86 11.76 -13.12
CA GLY A 485 31.77 12.17 -14.19
C GLY A 485 33.01 11.27 -14.27
N THR A 486 33.49 10.77 -13.13
CA THR A 486 34.60 9.79 -13.06
C THR A 486 34.19 8.38 -13.49
N ASP A 487 32.89 8.13 -13.67
CA ASP A 487 32.30 6.90 -14.22
C ASP A 487 32.25 6.87 -15.76
N LEU A 488 32.84 7.87 -16.42
CA LEU A 488 32.99 7.95 -17.87
C LEU A 488 34.25 7.21 -18.36
N MET A 489 34.17 6.62 -19.56
CA MET A 489 35.35 6.13 -20.29
C MET A 489 36.01 7.28 -21.06
N PRO A 490 37.35 7.28 -21.23
CA PRO A 490 38.29 6.26 -20.77
C PRO A 490 38.77 6.41 -19.32
N TYR A 491 38.50 7.52 -18.62
CA TYR A 491 38.99 7.78 -17.25
C TYR A 491 38.77 6.59 -16.28
N ALA A 492 37.55 6.03 -16.25
CA ALA A 492 37.21 4.90 -15.39
C ALA A 492 38.03 3.63 -15.67
N ALA A 493 38.55 3.43 -16.89
CA ALA A 493 39.41 2.30 -17.22
C ALA A 493 40.89 2.55 -16.86
N GLU A 494 41.36 3.78 -16.98
CA GLU A 494 42.78 4.13 -16.82
C GLU A 494 43.15 4.53 -15.39
N ARG A 495 42.27 5.28 -14.72
CA ARG A 495 42.50 5.87 -13.39
C ARG A 495 41.63 5.21 -12.31
N GLY A 496 40.53 4.58 -12.70
CA GLY A 496 39.51 4.04 -11.80
C GLY A 496 38.57 5.15 -11.33
N GLY A 497 37.28 5.02 -11.64
CA GLY A 497 36.21 5.92 -11.22
C GLY A 497 35.67 5.61 -9.83
N LEU A 498 35.09 6.61 -9.17
CA LEU A 498 34.47 6.45 -7.85
C LEU A 498 33.26 7.37 -7.72
N VAL A 499 32.06 6.83 -7.47
CA VAL A 499 30.83 7.64 -7.32
C VAL A 499 30.12 7.31 -6.00
N LEU A 500 29.80 8.33 -5.22
CA LEU A 500 28.89 8.26 -4.08
C LEU A 500 27.49 8.72 -4.50
N SER A 501 26.50 7.83 -4.39
CA SER A 501 25.11 8.13 -4.76
C SER A 501 24.11 7.54 -3.76
N ALA A 502 22.88 8.04 -3.77
CA ALA A 502 21.76 7.43 -3.06
C ALA A 502 20.48 7.47 -3.88
N THR A 503 19.65 6.44 -3.72
CA THR A 503 18.33 6.38 -4.37
C THR A 503 17.25 7.07 -3.55
N VAL A 504 16.33 7.77 -4.22
CA VAL A 504 15.26 8.55 -3.59
C VAL A 504 13.89 7.86 -3.69
N LYS A 505 12.88 8.38 -2.96
CA LYS A 505 11.47 7.95 -3.02
C LYS A 505 10.77 8.51 -4.28
N ARG A 506 11.39 8.31 -5.43
CA ARG A 506 10.90 8.59 -6.79
C ARG A 506 11.33 7.43 -7.67
N TYR A 507 10.51 7.00 -8.62
CA TYR A 507 10.70 5.75 -9.35
C TYR A 507 10.41 5.90 -10.84
N ALA A 508 11.02 5.02 -11.64
CA ALA A 508 10.56 4.66 -12.97
C ALA A 508 9.84 3.31 -12.90
N TYR A 509 8.75 3.18 -13.66
CA TYR A 509 7.83 2.06 -13.64
C TYR A 509 7.70 1.44 -15.03
N THR A 510 7.66 0.11 -15.06
CA THR A 510 7.23 -0.67 -16.24
C THR A 510 6.11 -1.60 -15.82
N THR A 511 4.97 -1.51 -16.51
CA THR A 511 3.90 -2.50 -16.46
C THR A 511 3.89 -3.27 -17.78
N LEU A 512 3.97 -4.60 -17.71
CA LEU A 512 3.92 -5.52 -18.83
C LEU A 512 2.64 -6.37 -18.72
N ARG A 513 1.89 -6.47 -19.82
CA ARG A 513 0.77 -7.41 -19.98
C ARG A 513 0.97 -8.25 -21.22
N LEU A 514 0.41 -9.46 -21.23
CA LEU A 514 0.40 -10.32 -22.41
C LEU A 514 -0.87 -10.10 -23.21
N LEU A 515 -0.75 -9.93 -24.53
CA LEU A 515 -1.87 -9.84 -25.46
C LEU A 515 -2.21 -11.22 -26.03
N GLN A 516 -3.35 -11.32 -26.72
CA GLN A 516 -3.64 -12.50 -27.56
C GLN A 516 -3.17 -12.25 -29.00
N GLU A 517 -3.36 -11.02 -29.52
CA GLU A 517 -2.76 -10.61 -30.80
C GLU A 517 -1.21 -10.69 -30.77
N PRO A 518 -0.55 -11.02 -31.90
CA PRO A 518 0.92 -11.08 -32.03
C PRO A 518 1.56 -9.69 -32.21
N GLU A 519 1.23 -8.76 -31.31
CA GLU A 519 1.53 -7.33 -31.44
C GLU A 519 2.28 -6.79 -30.21
N ILE A 520 3.21 -5.86 -30.40
CA ILE A 520 3.88 -5.13 -29.30
C ILE A 520 3.32 -3.71 -29.24
N ARG A 521 2.58 -3.40 -28.17
CA ARG A 521 2.10 -2.06 -27.81
C ARG A 521 3.07 -1.45 -26.79
N VAL A 522 3.49 -0.21 -27.01
CA VAL A 522 4.32 0.56 -26.09
C VAL A 522 3.64 1.90 -25.85
N ARG A 523 3.46 2.27 -24.59
CA ARG A 523 2.85 3.54 -24.16
C ARG A 523 3.76 4.18 -23.13
N SER A 524 4.16 5.43 -23.32
CA SER A 524 4.84 6.23 -22.29
C SER A 524 3.99 7.42 -21.94
N LEU A 525 3.69 7.56 -20.63
CA LEU A 525 2.98 8.71 -20.09
C LEU A 525 3.81 10.00 -20.24
N ASP A 526 5.13 9.88 -20.08
CA ASP A 526 6.09 11.00 -20.03
C ASP A 526 6.25 11.72 -21.38
N TYR A 527 5.98 11.01 -22.47
CA TYR A 527 6.01 11.52 -23.84
C TYR A 527 4.61 11.63 -24.48
N ASP A 528 3.53 11.32 -23.74
CA ASP A 528 2.16 11.20 -24.23
C ASP A 528 2.05 10.48 -25.60
N THR A 529 2.80 9.40 -25.75
CA THR A 529 3.00 8.73 -27.03
C THR A 529 2.80 7.22 -26.90
N SER A 530 2.05 6.65 -27.86
CA SER A 530 1.89 5.21 -28.03
C SER A 530 2.43 4.74 -29.39
N HIS A 531 3.21 3.68 -29.40
CA HIS A 531 3.65 2.97 -30.60
C HIS A 531 3.15 1.52 -30.64
N ARG A 532 2.99 1.03 -31.86
CA ARG A 532 2.60 -0.34 -32.21
C ARG A 532 3.67 -0.91 -33.13
N TYR A 533 4.11 -2.13 -32.87
CA TYR A 533 5.03 -2.91 -33.69
C TYR A 533 4.46 -4.32 -33.88
N THR A 534 4.62 -4.92 -35.05
CA THR A 534 4.30 -6.34 -35.24
C THR A 534 5.43 -7.21 -34.65
N LEU A 535 5.13 -8.39 -34.08
CA LEU A 535 6.18 -9.27 -33.52
C LEU A 535 7.26 -9.67 -34.54
N ASP A 536 6.89 -9.76 -35.82
CA ASP A 536 7.75 -10.19 -36.92
C ASP A 536 8.51 -9.04 -37.60
N GLU A 537 8.22 -7.78 -37.24
CA GLU A 537 8.89 -6.62 -37.83
C GLU A 537 10.31 -6.42 -37.26
N PRO A 538 11.30 -6.07 -38.09
CA PRO A 538 12.64 -5.76 -37.61
C PRO A 538 12.61 -4.50 -36.73
N LEU A 539 13.01 -4.65 -35.46
CA LEU A 539 13.13 -3.55 -34.50
C LEU A 539 14.31 -2.62 -34.85
N ILE A 540 14.10 -1.73 -35.83
CA ILE A 540 15.06 -0.72 -36.29
C ILE A 540 15.12 0.42 -35.27
N TYR A 541 16.33 0.85 -34.91
CA TYR A 541 16.53 2.05 -34.10
C TYR A 541 16.38 3.30 -34.99
N ASP A 542 15.36 4.11 -34.70
CA ASP A 542 14.88 5.21 -35.56
C ASP A 542 14.66 6.52 -34.77
N GLY A 543 15.15 6.57 -33.52
CA GLY A 543 14.92 7.64 -32.55
C GLY A 543 13.65 7.47 -31.70
N LYS A 544 12.75 6.53 -32.02
CA LYS A 544 11.47 6.32 -31.33
C LYS A 544 11.52 5.04 -30.51
N PHE A 545 11.52 5.20 -29.18
CA PHE A 545 11.52 4.10 -28.22
C PHE A 545 12.69 3.11 -28.38
N ASP A 546 13.84 3.56 -28.89
CA ASP A 546 14.99 2.70 -29.19
C ASP A 546 15.50 1.93 -27.96
N LEU A 547 15.39 2.49 -26.75
CA LEU A 547 15.68 1.78 -25.50
C LEU A 547 14.74 0.58 -25.27
N VAL A 548 13.46 0.70 -25.63
CA VAL A 548 12.47 -0.38 -25.54
C VAL A 548 12.78 -1.43 -26.61
N LYS A 549 13.04 -1.00 -27.84
CA LYS A 549 13.44 -1.87 -28.97
C LYS A 549 14.70 -2.67 -28.65
N ALA A 550 15.70 -2.03 -28.04
CA ALA A 550 16.92 -2.70 -27.60
C ALA A 550 16.63 -3.72 -26.49
N CYS A 551 15.79 -3.39 -25.49
CA CYS A 551 15.37 -4.34 -24.45
C CYS A 551 14.69 -5.57 -25.06
N LEU A 552 13.70 -5.35 -25.94
CA LEU A 552 12.98 -6.41 -26.66
C LEU A 552 13.96 -7.30 -27.43
N ARG A 553 14.91 -6.71 -28.16
CA ARG A 553 15.92 -7.45 -28.95
C ARG A 553 16.89 -8.26 -28.07
N ARG A 554 17.51 -7.66 -27.05
CA ARG A 554 18.45 -8.35 -26.13
C ARG A 554 17.80 -9.48 -25.34
N LEU A 555 16.55 -9.28 -24.94
CA LEU A 555 15.79 -10.24 -24.14
C LEU A 555 15.00 -11.23 -25.01
N ARG A 556 15.35 -11.31 -26.31
CA ARG A 556 14.79 -12.21 -27.32
C ARG A 556 13.26 -12.22 -27.28
N VAL A 557 12.67 -11.07 -27.57
CA VAL A 557 11.23 -10.91 -27.78
C VAL A 557 10.96 -10.84 -29.29
N GLY A 558 10.24 -11.83 -29.79
CA GLY A 558 9.94 -12.07 -31.20
C GLY A 558 9.22 -13.41 -31.37
N PRO A 559 8.82 -13.79 -32.60
CA PRO A 559 8.02 -14.99 -32.88
C PRO A 559 8.63 -16.29 -32.34
N ASP A 560 9.96 -16.44 -32.42
CA ASP A 560 10.70 -17.62 -31.94
C ASP A 560 10.64 -17.81 -30.41
N ALA A 561 10.24 -16.77 -29.67
CA ALA A 561 10.26 -16.75 -28.21
C ALA A 561 8.90 -16.42 -27.58
N THR A 562 7.90 -15.97 -28.35
CA THR A 562 6.51 -15.88 -27.92
C THR A 562 5.59 -15.78 -29.14
N ARG A 563 4.51 -16.59 -29.15
CA ARG A 563 3.41 -16.44 -30.12
C ARG A 563 2.39 -15.37 -29.73
N ARG A 564 2.57 -14.77 -28.54
CA ARG A 564 1.66 -13.79 -27.92
C ARG A 564 2.33 -12.43 -27.81
N GLY A 565 1.57 -11.39 -28.13
CA GLY A 565 2.00 -10.00 -28.04
C GLY A 565 2.16 -9.48 -26.61
N LEU A 566 2.53 -8.20 -26.52
CA LEU A 566 2.87 -7.50 -25.29
C LEU A 566 2.25 -6.11 -25.27
N ASP A 567 1.80 -5.65 -24.11
CA ASP A 567 1.45 -4.25 -23.85
C ASP A 567 2.34 -3.72 -22.72
N LEU A 568 3.23 -2.80 -23.08
CA LEU A 568 4.20 -2.15 -22.21
C LEU A 568 3.72 -0.74 -21.90
N TYR A 569 3.49 -0.46 -20.62
CA TYR A 569 3.15 0.87 -20.11
C TYR A 569 4.28 1.38 -19.23
N LEU A 570 4.81 2.56 -19.58
CA LEU A 570 6.02 3.18 -19.05
C LEU A 570 5.70 4.54 -18.43
N GLU A 571 6.28 4.82 -17.26
CA GLU A 571 5.99 6.00 -16.43
C GLU A 571 7.19 6.34 -15.53
N THR A 572 7.52 7.61 -15.32
CA THR A 572 8.54 8.04 -14.34
C THR A 572 8.10 9.24 -13.51
N ASP A 573 8.35 9.19 -12.20
CA ASP A 573 8.03 10.30 -11.26
C ASP A 573 8.86 11.58 -11.52
N ALA A 574 9.82 11.55 -12.45
CA ALA A 574 10.58 12.71 -12.88
C ALA A 574 10.82 12.69 -14.40
N PRO A 575 10.75 13.85 -15.09
CA PRO A 575 10.86 13.91 -16.54
C PRO A 575 12.26 13.51 -17.04
N PRO A 576 12.37 13.07 -18.31
CA PRO A 576 13.65 12.89 -18.99
C PRO A 576 14.53 14.14 -18.90
N GLY A 577 15.83 13.99 -18.67
CA GLY A 577 16.76 15.12 -18.52
C GLY A 577 16.70 15.85 -17.17
N SER A 578 15.88 15.40 -16.20
CA SER A 578 15.83 15.92 -14.81
C SER A 578 17.12 15.76 -13.97
N GLY A 579 18.18 15.18 -14.54
CA GLY A 579 19.42 14.87 -13.84
C GLY A 579 19.34 13.69 -12.85
N LEU A 580 18.16 13.10 -12.61
CA LEU A 580 17.92 12.04 -11.60
C LEU A 580 18.12 10.58 -12.08
N GLY A 581 18.62 10.39 -13.31
CA GLY A 581 18.88 9.06 -13.88
C GLY A 581 17.65 8.32 -14.39
N ALA A 582 16.57 9.05 -14.71
CA ALA A 582 15.27 8.49 -15.11
C ALA A 582 15.32 7.52 -16.30
N SER A 583 16.13 7.80 -17.34
CA SER A 583 16.31 6.90 -18.50
C SER A 583 16.81 5.52 -18.06
N SER A 584 17.93 5.50 -17.34
CA SER A 584 18.58 4.25 -16.92
C SER A 584 17.76 3.51 -15.86
N ALA A 585 17.06 4.23 -14.99
CA ALA A 585 16.07 3.63 -14.09
C ALA A 585 14.91 2.99 -14.87
N LEU A 586 14.41 3.63 -15.94
CA LEU A 586 13.37 3.04 -16.78
C LEU A 586 13.86 1.75 -17.45
N VAL A 587 15.08 1.73 -18.00
CA VAL A 587 15.70 0.52 -18.57
C VAL A 587 15.85 -0.58 -17.52
N VAL A 588 16.32 -0.27 -16.31
CA VAL A 588 16.39 -1.24 -15.19
C VAL A 588 15.00 -1.75 -14.81
N SER A 589 13.97 -0.90 -14.80
CA SER A 589 12.59 -1.31 -14.52
C SER A 589 12.05 -2.25 -15.62
N MET A 590 12.35 -1.98 -16.90
CA MET A 590 11.99 -2.84 -18.02
C MET A 590 12.65 -4.22 -17.89
N ILE A 591 13.97 -4.27 -17.67
CA ILE A 591 14.70 -5.53 -17.46
C ILE A 591 14.08 -6.32 -16.30
N GLY A 592 13.70 -5.66 -15.19
CA GLY A 592 13.00 -6.31 -14.08
C GLY A 592 11.64 -6.91 -14.44
N ALA A 593 10.86 -6.23 -15.30
CA ALA A 593 9.57 -6.75 -15.79
C ALA A 593 9.77 -7.97 -16.71
N PHE A 594 10.71 -7.88 -17.66
CA PHE A 594 11.07 -9.00 -18.53
C PHE A 594 11.71 -10.16 -17.76
N GLN A 595 12.51 -9.89 -16.73
CA GLN A 595 13.07 -10.90 -15.83
C GLN A 595 11.97 -11.70 -15.13
N ALA A 596 10.97 -11.02 -14.56
CA ALA A 596 9.84 -11.67 -13.90
C ALA A 596 8.99 -12.47 -14.90
N TRP A 597 8.75 -11.93 -16.10
CA TRP A 597 7.98 -12.61 -17.16
C TRP A 597 8.70 -13.86 -17.69
N ARG A 598 9.99 -13.76 -18.01
CA ARG A 598 10.79 -14.85 -18.57
C ARG A 598 11.43 -15.76 -17.50
N ARG A 599 11.16 -15.50 -16.21
CA ARG A 599 11.75 -16.19 -15.04
C ARG A 599 13.28 -16.26 -15.08
N LEU A 600 13.94 -15.18 -15.50
CA LEU A 600 15.39 -15.15 -15.65
C LEU A 600 16.10 -15.02 -14.28
N SER A 601 17.19 -15.76 -14.10
CA SER A 601 18.03 -15.70 -12.90
C SER A 601 19.12 -14.62 -13.01
N LEU A 602 18.73 -13.38 -13.30
CA LEU A 602 19.64 -12.23 -13.34
C LEU A 602 19.92 -11.70 -11.92
N SER A 603 21.20 -11.51 -11.58
CA SER A 603 21.60 -10.78 -10.38
C SER A 603 21.51 -9.25 -10.60
N ARG A 604 21.62 -8.46 -9.52
CA ARG A 604 21.65 -6.99 -9.62
C ARG A 604 22.81 -6.47 -10.47
N TYR A 605 23.95 -7.18 -10.47
CA TYR A 605 25.09 -6.88 -11.34
C TYR A 605 24.74 -7.15 -12.81
N ASP A 606 24.06 -8.25 -13.11
CA ASP A 606 23.65 -8.59 -14.48
C ASP A 606 22.61 -7.58 -15.01
N ILE A 607 21.64 -7.17 -14.18
CA ILE A 607 20.63 -6.16 -14.52
C ILE A 607 21.29 -4.81 -14.83
N ALA A 608 22.19 -4.35 -13.95
CA ALA A 608 22.89 -3.07 -14.12
C ALA A 608 23.79 -3.07 -15.36
N HIS A 609 24.57 -4.13 -15.56
CA HIS A 609 25.47 -4.24 -16.70
C HIS A 609 24.70 -4.44 -18.02
N LEU A 610 23.60 -5.19 -18.03
CA LEU A 610 22.72 -5.30 -19.19
C LEU A 610 22.09 -3.94 -19.55
N ALA A 611 21.63 -3.16 -18.57
CA ALA A 611 21.15 -1.80 -18.80
C ALA A 611 22.24 -0.89 -19.40
N TYR A 612 23.50 -1.02 -18.94
CA TYR A 612 24.63 -0.29 -19.51
C TYR A 612 24.87 -0.67 -20.98
N LEU A 613 24.91 -1.97 -21.30
CA LEU A 613 25.09 -2.46 -22.68
C LEU A 613 23.95 -1.96 -23.60
N LEU A 614 22.71 -2.03 -23.13
CA LEU A 614 21.54 -1.54 -23.86
C LEU A 614 21.65 -0.04 -24.21
N GLU A 615 21.93 0.82 -23.22
CA GLU A 615 22.00 2.26 -23.48
C GLU A 615 23.27 2.65 -24.28
N ARG A 616 24.44 2.12 -23.91
CA ARG A 616 25.74 2.61 -24.42
C ARG A 616 26.28 1.87 -25.63
N LYS A 617 25.97 0.59 -25.79
CA LYS A 617 26.51 -0.27 -26.87
C LYS A 617 25.47 -0.59 -27.94
N ASP A 618 24.22 -0.84 -27.55
CA ASP A 618 23.17 -1.19 -28.50
C ASP A 618 22.54 0.07 -29.11
N VAL A 619 22.10 1.04 -28.30
CA VAL A 619 21.51 2.31 -28.80
C VAL A 619 22.56 3.41 -29.03
N GLY A 620 23.72 3.35 -28.36
CA GLY A 620 24.82 4.30 -28.57
C GLY A 620 24.65 5.67 -27.89
N ILE A 621 23.83 5.77 -26.85
CA ILE A 621 23.63 7.02 -26.09
C ILE A 621 24.83 7.26 -25.18
N ALA A 622 25.59 8.34 -25.40
CA ALA A 622 26.74 8.70 -24.57
C ALA A 622 26.37 8.90 -23.08
N GLY A 623 27.19 8.33 -22.18
CA GLY A 623 27.03 8.50 -20.72
C GLY A 623 27.78 7.47 -19.87
N GLY A 624 27.80 7.72 -18.56
CA GLY A 624 28.47 6.88 -17.57
C GLY A 624 27.69 5.63 -17.15
N MET A 625 28.19 4.97 -16.10
CA MET A 625 27.67 3.72 -15.53
C MET A 625 26.94 3.90 -14.20
N GLN A 626 27.02 5.07 -13.53
CA GLN A 626 26.51 5.17 -12.15
C GLN A 626 24.98 4.95 -12.04
N ASP A 627 24.22 5.35 -13.06
CA ASP A 627 22.76 5.41 -13.02
C ASP A 627 22.13 4.01 -12.98
N GLN A 628 22.65 3.10 -13.81
CA GLN A 628 22.18 1.71 -13.92
C GLN A 628 22.44 0.94 -12.62
N TYR A 629 23.63 1.10 -12.05
CA TYR A 629 24.03 0.43 -10.81
C TYR A 629 23.30 1.00 -9.59
N ALA A 630 23.12 2.33 -9.50
CA ALA A 630 22.32 2.94 -8.45
C ALA A 630 20.86 2.44 -8.48
N ALA A 631 20.23 2.43 -9.66
CA ALA A 631 18.85 1.96 -9.84
C ALA A 631 18.67 0.46 -9.54
N ALA A 632 19.63 -0.39 -9.92
CA ALA A 632 19.56 -1.84 -9.69
C ALA A 632 19.83 -2.26 -8.23
N PHE A 633 20.63 -1.48 -7.48
CA PHE A 633 21.00 -1.81 -6.10
C PHE A 633 20.11 -1.14 -5.05
N GLY A 634 19.75 0.13 -5.22
CA GLY A 634 19.02 0.89 -4.20
C GLY A 634 19.88 1.27 -2.99
N GLY A 635 19.40 2.24 -2.22
CA GLY A 635 20.06 2.75 -1.01
C GLY A 635 21.25 3.66 -1.29
N PHE A 636 22.08 3.89 -0.27
CA PHE A 636 23.35 4.61 -0.39
C PHE A 636 24.43 3.66 -0.89
N ASN A 637 25.15 4.05 -1.94
CA ASN A 637 26.20 3.23 -2.54
C ASN A 637 27.43 4.07 -2.88
N LEU A 638 28.61 3.54 -2.54
CA LEU A 638 29.86 3.94 -3.14
C LEU A 638 30.19 2.93 -4.24
N ILE A 639 30.30 3.39 -5.48
CA ILE A 639 30.50 2.54 -6.65
C ILE A 639 31.88 2.82 -7.22
N GLU A 640 32.73 1.80 -7.26
CA GLU A 640 34.06 1.81 -7.87
C GLU A 640 33.95 1.28 -9.30
N PHE A 641 34.59 1.94 -10.27
CA PHE A 641 34.57 1.55 -11.69
C PHE A 641 36.01 1.38 -12.20
N ASN A 642 36.42 0.17 -12.53
CA ASN A 642 37.76 -0.15 -13.06
C ASN A 642 37.64 -0.64 -14.51
N GLY A 643 37.03 0.18 -15.36
CA GLY A 643 36.63 -0.20 -16.73
C GLY A 643 35.19 -0.75 -16.81
N GLU A 644 34.76 -1.16 -18.01
CA GLU A 644 33.35 -1.50 -18.29
C GLU A 644 32.85 -2.79 -17.62
N ARG A 645 33.76 -3.67 -17.17
CA ARG A 645 33.43 -5.03 -16.69
C ARG A 645 33.83 -5.30 -15.23
N ASP A 646 34.58 -4.40 -14.60
CA ASP A 646 34.95 -4.48 -13.20
C ASP A 646 34.34 -3.28 -12.46
N VAL A 647 33.17 -3.52 -11.87
CA VAL A 647 32.42 -2.50 -11.12
C VAL A 647 32.08 -3.09 -9.76
N ILE A 648 32.47 -2.41 -8.69
CA ILE A 648 32.26 -2.86 -7.31
C ILE A 648 31.29 -1.91 -6.63
N VAL A 649 30.10 -2.41 -6.30
CA VAL A 649 29.12 -1.67 -5.51
C VAL A 649 29.37 -1.96 -4.03
N ASN A 650 29.62 -0.91 -3.25
CA ASN A 650 29.72 -0.95 -1.80
C ASN A 650 28.48 -0.29 -1.18
N PRO A 651 27.47 -1.06 -0.74
CA PRO A 651 26.31 -0.51 -0.03
C PRO A 651 26.76 0.08 1.31
N LEU A 652 26.45 1.35 1.52
CA LEU A 652 26.80 2.06 2.75
C LEU A 652 25.68 1.90 3.78
N ARG A 653 26.01 1.34 4.94
CA ARG A 653 25.12 1.29 6.11
C ARG A 653 25.23 2.64 6.82
N VAL A 654 24.31 3.53 6.49
CA VAL A 654 24.15 4.85 7.13
C VAL A 654 23.03 4.75 8.15
N ASP A 655 23.28 5.17 9.39
CA ASP A 655 22.27 5.08 10.46
C ASP A 655 21.10 6.02 10.21
N ALA A 656 19.88 5.57 10.55
CA ALA A 656 18.65 6.33 10.27
C ALA A 656 18.65 7.79 10.80
N PRO A 657 19.19 8.12 11.99
CA PRO A 657 19.29 9.51 12.43
C PRO A 657 20.15 10.39 11.52
N ILE A 658 21.21 9.84 10.91
CA ILE A 658 22.06 10.56 9.95
C ILE A 658 21.30 10.79 8.65
N VAL A 659 20.51 9.80 8.20
CA VAL A 659 19.64 9.95 7.02
C VAL A 659 18.57 11.01 7.27
N HIS A 660 17.95 11.04 8.45
CA HIS A 660 16.94 12.06 8.79
C HIS A 660 17.56 13.47 8.87
N GLU A 661 18.75 13.62 9.47
CA GLU A 661 19.47 14.91 9.50
C GLU A 661 19.84 15.38 8.09
N LEU A 662 20.28 14.46 7.22
CA LEU A 662 20.56 14.74 5.81
C LEU A 662 19.30 15.12 5.03
N GLU A 663 18.18 14.40 5.22
CA GLU A 663 16.88 14.73 4.62
C GLU A 663 16.39 16.11 5.11
N TYR A 664 16.56 16.45 6.39
CA TYR A 664 16.18 17.74 6.97
C TYR A 664 17.05 18.91 6.47
N CYS A 665 18.35 18.67 6.28
CA CYS A 665 19.30 19.68 5.81
C CYS A 665 19.38 19.81 4.27
N SER A 666 18.62 19.01 3.50
CA SER A 666 18.69 18.99 2.03
C SER A 666 17.47 19.60 1.36
N LEU A 667 17.71 20.40 0.31
CA LEU A 667 16.67 20.89 -0.59
C LEU A 667 16.94 20.42 -2.02
N LEU A 668 15.95 19.78 -2.65
CA LEU A 668 16.01 19.39 -4.06
C LEU A 668 15.16 20.36 -4.89
N VAL A 669 15.81 21.11 -5.80
CA VAL A 669 15.16 22.12 -6.65
C VAL A 669 15.17 21.65 -8.10
N PHE A 670 14.01 21.65 -8.75
CA PHE A 670 13.90 21.43 -10.20
C PHE A 670 13.97 22.77 -10.93
N THR A 671 14.93 22.92 -11.84
CA THR A 671 15.22 24.20 -12.54
C THR A 671 14.34 24.44 -13.77
N GLY A 672 13.34 23.60 -14.04
CA GLY A 672 12.39 23.77 -15.15
C GLY A 672 12.93 23.41 -16.54
N ALA A 673 14.24 23.27 -16.72
CA ALA A 673 14.86 22.92 -17.99
C ALA A 673 15.21 21.42 -18.06
N THR A 674 14.74 20.74 -19.10
CA THR A 674 15.19 19.39 -19.48
C THR A 674 16.21 19.49 -20.63
N ARG A 675 17.36 18.82 -20.52
CA ARG A 675 18.43 18.91 -21.52
C ARG A 675 19.06 17.57 -21.87
N LEU A 676 19.61 17.49 -23.09
CA LEU A 676 20.45 16.40 -23.55
C LEU A 676 21.84 16.49 -22.90
N SER A 677 22.09 15.64 -21.92
CA SER A 677 23.38 15.54 -21.21
C SER A 677 24.55 15.10 -22.10
N SER A 678 24.28 14.49 -23.27
CA SER A 678 25.30 13.95 -24.18
C SER A 678 26.39 14.97 -24.54
N ARG A 679 26.02 16.20 -24.94
CA ARG A 679 27.00 17.24 -25.32
C ARG A 679 27.98 17.61 -24.20
N ILE A 680 27.52 17.57 -22.95
CA ILE A 680 28.37 17.84 -21.78
C ILE A 680 29.35 16.68 -21.59
N ILE A 681 28.82 15.45 -21.62
CA ILE A 681 29.60 14.21 -21.52
C ILE A 681 30.67 14.15 -22.62
N ASP A 682 30.31 14.40 -23.87
CA ASP A 682 31.23 14.39 -25.02
C ASP A 682 32.35 15.42 -24.85
N THR A 683 32.06 16.58 -24.25
CA THR A 683 33.06 17.62 -23.97
C THR A 683 34.02 17.17 -22.88
N GLN A 684 33.51 16.57 -21.79
CA GLN A 684 34.33 16.05 -20.70
C GLN A 684 35.24 14.89 -21.15
N VAL A 685 34.71 13.96 -21.95
CA VAL A 685 35.48 12.84 -22.52
C VAL A 685 36.59 13.36 -23.43
N ARG A 686 36.28 14.25 -24.38
CA ARG A 686 37.29 14.85 -25.27
C ARG A 686 38.36 15.65 -24.53
N GLY A 687 37.98 16.38 -23.48
CA GLY A 687 38.92 17.12 -22.64
C GLY A 687 39.91 16.19 -21.92
N TYR A 688 39.41 15.05 -21.41
CA TYR A 688 40.28 14.03 -20.82
C TYR A 688 41.16 13.32 -21.86
N GLU A 689 40.62 12.94 -23.03
CA GLU A 689 41.38 12.32 -24.13
C GLU A 689 42.46 13.25 -24.70
N ALA A 690 42.21 14.57 -24.73
CA ALA A 690 43.19 15.58 -25.10
C ALA A 690 44.26 15.84 -24.01
N GLY A 691 44.10 15.26 -22.82
CA GLY A 691 44.99 15.46 -21.68
C GLY A 691 44.93 16.86 -21.06
N ASP A 692 43.78 17.55 -21.15
CA ASP A 692 43.59 18.88 -20.55
C ASP A 692 43.83 18.79 -19.02
N PRO A 693 44.86 19.48 -18.47
CA PRO A 693 45.16 19.43 -17.05
C PRO A 693 43.98 19.84 -16.17
N ALA A 694 43.16 20.81 -16.60
CA ALA A 694 42.01 21.28 -15.83
C ALA A 694 40.90 20.23 -15.73
N VAL A 695 40.76 19.36 -16.72
CA VAL A 695 39.79 18.25 -16.72
C VAL A 695 40.32 17.06 -15.94
N VAL A 696 41.60 16.71 -16.13
CA VAL A 696 42.28 15.61 -15.43
C VAL A 696 42.33 15.89 -13.92
N ASP A 697 42.81 17.07 -13.52
CA ASP A 697 42.93 17.45 -12.11
C ASP A 697 41.55 17.50 -11.44
N ALA A 698 40.54 18.04 -12.12
CA ALA A 698 39.18 18.06 -11.61
C ALA A 698 38.59 16.64 -11.43
N PHE A 699 38.87 15.69 -12.33
CA PHE A 699 38.45 14.30 -12.17
C PHE A 699 39.12 13.63 -10.96
N GLU A 700 40.43 13.82 -10.76
CA GLU A 700 41.13 13.31 -9.57
C GLU A 700 40.60 13.94 -8.26
N HIS A 701 40.33 15.25 -8.24
CA HIS A 701 39.74 15.92 -7.06
C HIS A 701 38.31 15.42 -6.79
N MET A 702 37.44 15.34 -7.81
CA MET A 702 36.07 14.81 -7.64
C MET A 702 36.07 13.36 -7.13
N LYS A 703 37.07 12.55 -7.51
CA LYS A 703 37.27 11.19 -7.01
C LYS A 703 37.73 11.18 -5.56
N ALA A 704 38.68 12.02 -5.17
CA ALA A 704 39.12 12.16 -3.77
C ALA A 704 37.95 12.60 -2.86
N LEU A 705 37.21 13.63 -3.28
CA LEU A 705 36.03 14.13 -2.55
C LEU A 705 34.92 13.08 -2.39
N ALA A 706 34.83 12.06 -3.26
CA ALA A 706 33.90 10.95 -3.06
C ALA A 706 34.31 10.01 -1.89
N VAL A 707 35.60 9.90 -1.57
CA VAL A 707 36.11 9.21 -0.38
C VAL A 707 35.79 10.02 0.88
N ASP A 708 36.01 11.33 0.84
CA ASP A 708 35.76 12.22 1.98
C ASP A 708 34.26 12.37 2.26
N ALA A 709 33.42 12.50 1.23
CA ALA A 709 31.97 12.51 1.34
C ALA A 709 31.44 11.22 2.01
N LYS A 710 31.99 10.05 1.65
CA LYS A 710 31.69 8.78 2.33
C LYS A 710 32.10 8.82 3.80
N ALA A 711 33.27 9.36 4.11
CA ALA A 711 33.76 9.44 5.48
C ALA A 711 32.92 10.41 6.34
N ALA A 712 32.54 11.56 5.80
CA ALA A 712 31.65 12.53 6.44
C ALA A 712 30.27 11.92 6.72
N LEU A 713 29.67 11.27 5.72
CA LEU A 713 28.37 10.61 5.82
C LEU A 713 28.37 9.49 6.87
N LEU A 714 29.36 8.58 6.86
CA LEU A 714 29.46 7.49 7.84
C LEU A 714 29.80 7.97 9.26
N ARG A 715 30.27 9.21 9.43
CA ARG A 715 30.52 9.86 10.73
C ARG A 715 29.37 10.76 11.19
N GLY A 716 28.29 10.87 10.42
CA GLY A 716 27.15 11.74 10.73
C GLY A 716 27.43 13.24 10.55
N LYS A 717 28.48 13.62 9.82
CA LYS A 717 28.86 15.02 9.61
C LYS A 717 28.17 15.61 8.37
N VAL A 718 26.87 15.90 8.51
CA VAL A 718 26.04 16.39 7.40
C VAL A 718 26.50 17.76 6.86
N LEU A 719 26.99 18.66 7.72
CA LEU A 719 27.48 19.98 7.29
C LEU A 719 28.80 19.87 6.49
N GLU A 720 29.74 19.03 6.92
CA GLU A 720 31.00 18.73 6.21
C GLU A 720 30.72 18.11 4.82
N LEU A 721 29.69 17.24 4.72
CA LEU A 721 29.21 16.76 3.43
C LEU A 721 28.67 17.90 2.54
N GLY A 722 28.01 18.91 3.12
CA GLY A 722 27.56 20.11 2.41
C GLY A 722 28.72 20.92 1.83
N GLU A 723 29.79 21.12 2.60
CA GLU A 723 31.02 21.81 2.16
C GLU A 723 31.69 21.05 1.00
N ILE A 724 31.83 19.73 1.12
CA ILE A 724 32.38 18.84 0.09
C ILE A 724 31.55 18.91 -1.22
N LEU A 725 30.23 19.07 -1.12
CA LEU A 725 29.35 19.22 -2.31
C LEU A 725 29.61 20.53 -3.06
N ASP A 726 29.91 21.63 -2.37
CA ASP A 726 30.27 22.91 -2.99
C ASP A 726 31.65 22.85 -3.65
N GLU A 727 32.66 22.37 -2.94
CA GLU A 727 34.03 22.22 -3.47
C GLU A 727 34.01 21.40 -4.77
N GLN A 728 33.32 20.26 -4.72
CA GLN A 728 33.13 19.44 -5.91
C GLN A 728 32.36 20.18 -7.02
N TRP A 729 31.35 20.98 -6.70
CA TRP A 729 30.61 21.73 -7.73
C TRP A 729 31.51 22.73 -8.46
N GLN A 730 32.45 23.37 -7.76
CA GLN A 730 33.45 24.23 -8.41
C GLN A 730 34.37 23.43 -9.36
N HIS A 731 34.93 22.30 -8.90
CA HIS A 731 35.73 21.40 -9.76
C HIS A 731 34.92 20.84 -10.93
N LYS A 732 33.64 20.50 -10.72
CA LYS A 732 32.79 20.00 -11.79
C LYS A 732 32.63 21.04 -12.89
N LYS A 733 32.37 22.30 -12.54
CA LYS A 733 32.27 23.40 -13.52
C LYS A 733 33.55 23.64 -14.32
N SER A 734 34.75 23.36 -13.80
CA SER A 734 35.99 23.51 -14.58
C SER A 734 36.16 22.43 -15.67
N THR A 735 35.42 21.32 -15.61
CA THR A 735 35.51 20.26 -16.65
C THR A 735 34.76 20.58 -17.95
N SER A 736 33.83 21.54 -17.95
CA SER A 736 33.15 22.03 -19.15
C SER A 736 32.31 23.27 -18.85
N SER A 737 32.39 24.28 -19.72
CA SER A 737 31.56 25.49 -19.65
C SER A 737 30.06 25.22 -19.83
N ALA A 738 29.66 24.03 -20.29
CA ALA A 738 28.26 23.63 -20.46
C ALA A 738 27.63 23.01 -19.20
N ILE A 739 28.39 22.88 -18.09
CA ILE A 739 27.91 22.25 -16.85
C ILE A 739 27.02 23.16 -16.01
N SER A 740 27.31 24.46 -16.03
CA SER A 740 26.47 25.50 -15.42
C SER A 740 26.14 26.56 -16.48
N ASN A 741 25.26 27.48 -16.11
CA ASN A 741 24.91 28.63 -16.94
C ASN A 741 24.53 29.82 -16.03
N PRO A 742 24.42 31.05 -16.56
CA PRO A 742 24.13 32.24 -15.74
C PRO A 742 22.83 32.19 -14.92
N HIS A 743 21.85 31.38 -15.30
CA HIS A 743 20.65 31.16 -14.49
C HIS A 743 20.90 30.20 -13.33
N ILE A 744 21.62 29.09 -13.56
CA ILE A 744 22.03 28.15 -12.51
C ILE A 744 22.97 28.82 -11.51
N ASP A 745 23.97 29.56 -11.98
CA ASP A 745 24.92 30.24 -11.10
C ASP A 745 24.24 31.34 -10.25
N ARG A 746 23.21 32.02 -10.76
CA ARG A 746 22.36 32.92 -9.95
C ARG A 746 21.58 32.17 -8.88
N LEU A 747 20.84 31.12 -9.25
CA LEU A 747 20.09 30.30 -8.28
C LEU A 747 21.00 29.71 -7.19
N TYR A 748 22.20 29.28 -7.57
CA TYR A 748 23.22 28.79 -6.63
C TYR A 748 23.70 29.91 -5.71
N GLY A 749 24.01 31.09 -6.25
CA GLY A 749 24.40 32.27 -5.48
C GLY A 749 23.33 32.73 -4.49
N GLU A 750 22.06 32.75 -4.90
CA GLU A 750 20.92 33.07 -4.04
C GLU A 750 20.77 32.06 -2.90
N ALA A 751 20.88 30.76 -3.18
CA ALA A 751 20.85 29.72 -2.15
C ALA A 751 22.01 29.85 -1.16
N ARG A 752 23.24 30.13 -1.63
CA ARG A 752 24.40 30.41 -0.77
C ARG A 752 24.20 31.65 0.10
N ALA A 753 23.67 32.74 -0.47
CA ALA A 753 23.38 33.97 0.26
C ALA A 753 22.27 33.78 1.32
N ALA A 754 21.31 32.88 1.07
CA ALA A 754 20.27 32.50 2.03
C ALA A 754 20.74 31.54 3.14
N GLY A 755 22.01 31.10 3.11
CA GLY A 755 22.62 30.27 4.16
C GLY A 755 22.88 28.81 3.80
N ALA A 756 22.73 28.39 2.53
CA ALA A 756 23.12 27.05 2.12
C ALA A 756 24.64 26.85 2.28
N VAL A 757 25.04 25.76 2.95
CA VAL A 757 26.45 25.40 3.18
C VAL A 757 27.15 24.92 1.91
N GLY A 758 26.38 24.36 0.97
CA GLY A 758 26.85 23.97 -0.35
C GLY A 758 25.78 23.24 -1.15
N GLY A 759 26.12 22.82 -2.37
CA GLY A 759 25.21 22.11 -3.26
C GLY A 759 25.80 21.94 -4.66
N LYS A 760 25.04 21.29 -5.54
CA LYS A 760 25.47 20.96 -6.91
C LYS A 760 24.27 20.71 -7.81
N MET A 761 24.49 20.71 -9.13
CA MET A 761 23.53 20.12 -10.06
C MET A 761 23.63 18.58 -10.08
N ASN A 762 22.47 17.91 -10.20
CA ASN A 762 22.40 16.45 -10.40
C ASN A 762 22.62 16.08 -11.87
N GLY A 763 23.22 14.90 -12.11
CA GLY A 763 23.54 14.42 -13.46
C GLY A 763 24.79 15.08 -14.05
N ALA A 764 24.79 15.31 -15.36
CA ALA A 764 25.93 15.90 -16.09
C ALA A 764 26.11 17.41 -15.81
N GLY A 765 25.01 18.15 -15.73
CA GLY A 765 24.96 19.62 -15.72
C GLY A 765 23.94 20.13 -16.75
N GLY A 766 23.85 21.45 -16.97
CA GLY A 766 23.13 22.06 -18.10
C GLY A 766 22.09 23.12 -17.77
#